data_AF-A0A6A5ZEZ5-F1
#
_entry.id   AF-A0A6A5ZEZ5-F1
#
_cell.length_a   1.000
_cell.length_b   1.000
_cell.length_c   1.000
_cell.angle_alpha   90.00
_cell.angle_beta   90.00
_cell.angle_gamma   90.00
#
_symmetry.space_group_name_H-M   'P 1'
#
loop_
_entity.id
_entity.type
_entity.pdbx_description
1 polymer ?
#
loop_
_entity_poly.entity_id
_entity_poly.type
_entity_poly.pdbx_seq_one_letter_code
_entity_poly.pdbx_strand_id
1 'polypeptide(L)'
;MAQHVAERSKTAVKIPQYFSVALDRVIMVRSTFAQKLAAARRKIDKKSDARHSFFVDVLDRVRDALKPLLPTPRDVPSSRTTDRKATAQLKNLFESLEVYEPSEEFLNAPDVEIPKSEYTVNREETEDDKLDEAIFAMTMLMGDLARLRAEIAQLWARYEQGIDNADIGATAVAVNTAIELARTYEADIQPLMDAHGGTTKFHKTYFVKVCQDLGIDALQKQQSKDNYNLAAYELAESLFANTMYVIEPFAQEHRLNELPPKTYEGTSGWYDEKVKWSSASNRKKYSQDRSAVTEMLYDLMVIWKTPGEVEDQLCCGLAATVPELKARTPTTINVPIWFCFAVQVYLDALHSVKLEKGWNALKRVRNYIHHAIKGMPETEPHCAVLLKGLDYFRADALALMRPQSYKEFVFIRRNPLWAGLWAHYLRTRFHDQGVRYAATPGFVLYTTQLYHCLRQQPIFDGLWKDLEQLTETQGKSAFFKGAPPTSFDGYTNNYMICMGTSIANFAANKRDNKLKVAEQNRPLLLFMGKTSRKLMPRIVKNGDRRPLTNEYIREILPEQHRQSQNTLLQQLANTIAGEIPELMFDYFAIHNNSREVLVQLKDRFVQIIPDFYQRFVKEDKNIPFTVGYVFCTASGNLKAIGKTAVPSKQLLKAAADVVGQWLTRTNKGNVVERNMESYRNGKIPESERDKTSREEAAQARQMFSADPQIRAAMQALGINL
;
A
#
# COMPACT_ATOMS: atom_id res chain seq x y z
N MET A 1 22.76 -23.93 -26.39
CA MET A 1 22.95 -22.66 -25.63
C MET A 1 23.37 -22.89 -24.18
N ALA A 2 22.59 -23.59 -23.34
CA ALA A 2 22.97 -23.84 -21.93
C ALA A 2 24.34 -24.55 -21.77
N GLN A 3 24.61 -25.57 -22.59
CA GLN A 3 25.93 -26.22 -22.67
C GLN A 3 27.04 -25.23 -23.05
N HIS A 4 26.79 -24.38 -24.05
CA HIS A 4 27.73 -23.34 -24.48
C HIS A 4 28.04 -22.31 -23.38
N VAL A 5 27.04 -21.94 -22.56
CA VAL A 5 27.22 -21.07 -21.38
C VAL A 5 28.07 -21.76 -20.32
N ALA A 6 27.78 -23.04 -20.03
CA ALA A 6 28.55 -23.84 -19.08
C ALA A 6 30.01 -24.07 -19.51
N GLU A 7 30.25 -24.22 -20.81
CA GLU A 7 31.58 -24.47 -21.37
C GLU A 7 32.45 -23.21 -21.47
N ARG A 8 31.86 -22.03 -21.75
CA ARG A 8 32.61 -20.77 -21.87
C ARG A 8 32.94 -20.11 -20.53
N SER A 9 32.20 -20.37 -19.45
CA SER A 9 32.41 -19.68 -18.17
C SER A 9 33.19 -20.52 -17.16
N LYS A 10 34.50 -20.70 -17.36
CA LYS A 10 35.34 -21.31 -16.30
C LYS A 10 35.55 -20.43 -15.06
N THR A 11 35.12 -19.16 -15.05
CA THR A 11 35.27 -18.30 -13.83
C THR A 11 34.30 -17.12 -13.64
N ALA A 12 33.41 -16.75 -14.58
CA ALA A 12 32.71 -15.44 -14.49
C ALA A 12 31.20 -15.47 -14.21
N VAL A 13 30.46 -16.54 -14.54
CA VAL A 13 28.99 -16.54 -14.44
C VAL A 13 28.52 -17.48 -13.34
N LYS A 14 28.02 -16.92 -12.23
CA LYS A 14 27.32 -17.67 -11.17
C LYS A 14 25.82 -17.57 -11.39
N ILE A 15 25.14 -18.71 -11.45
CA ILE A 15 23.68 -18.75 -11.61
C ILE A 15 23.04 -18.59 -10.22
N PRO A 16 22.16 -17.60 -10.02
CA PRO A 16 21.50 -17.40 -8.74
C PRO A 16 20.66 -18.61 -8.31
N GLN A 17 20.65 -18.92 -7.02
CA GLN A 17 19.95 -20.09 -6.49
C GLN A 17 18.43 -20.08 -6.75
N TYR A 18 17.82 -18.90 -6.87
CA TYR A 18 16.40 -18.79 -7.23
C TYR A 18 16.10 -19.33 -8.63
N PHE A 19 17.05 -19.24 -9.58
CA PHE A 19 16.87 -19.74 -10.94
C PHE A 19 16.80 -21.27 -10.96
N SER A 20 17.65 -21.95 -10.18
CA SER A 20 17.57 -23.41 -9.99
C SER A 20 16.23 -23.81 -9.39
N VAL A 21 15.80 -23.12 -8.33
CA VAL A 21 14.53 -23.43 -7.65
C VAL A 21 13.33 -23.22 -8.58
N ALA A 22 13.37 -22.18 -9.43
CA ALA A 22 12.35 -21.94 -10.44
C ALA A 22 12.36 -23.04 -11.51
N LEU A 23 13.54 -23.41 -12.03
CA LEU A 23 13.70 -24.45 -13.03
C LEU A 23 13.22 -25.82 -12.52
N ASP A 24 13.63 -26.22 -11.31
CA ASP A 24 13.21 -27.45 -10.65
C ASP A 24 11.70 -27.49 -10.42
N ARG A 25 11.09 -26.35 -10.04
CA ARG A 25 9.63 -26.24 -9.91
C ARG A 25 8.91 -26.40 -11.23
N VAL A 26 9.39 -25.77 -12.30
CA VAL A 26 8.79 -25.90 -13.64
C VAL A 26 8.87 -27.34 -14.13
N ILE A 27 10.04 -27.99 -13.96
CA ILE A 27 10.24 -29.41 -14.28
C ILE A 27 9.26 -30.29 -13.49
N MET A 28 9.17 -30.10 -12.18
CA MET A 28 8.27 -30.86 -11.31
C MET A 28 6.79 -30.67 -11.72
N VAL A 29 6.39 -29.43 -12.00
CA VAL A 29 5.00 -29.12 -12.36
C VAL A 29 4.64 -29.73 -13.72
N ARG A 30 5.53 -29.62 -14.71
CA ARG A 30 5.32 -30.19 -16.06
C ARG A 30 5.40 -31.72 -16.07
N SER A 31 6.32 -32.33 -15.33
CA SER A 31 6.45 -33.80 -15.21
C SER A 31 5.26 -34.46 -14.49
N THR A 32 4.66 -33.76 -13.53
CA THR A 32 3.47 -34.25 -12.80
C THR A 32 2.16 -33.92 -13.49
N PHE A 33 2.17 -33.18 -14.61
CA PHE A 33 0.95 -32.70 -15.26
C PHE A 33 0.07 -33.86 -15.75
N ALA A 34 0.64 -34.83 -16.47
CA ALA A 34 -0.09 -36.01 -16.93
C ALA A 34 -0.58 -36.90 -15.79
N GLN A 35 0.19 -37.02 -14.70
CA GLN A 35 -0.23 -37.74 -13.49
C GLN A 35 -1.38 -37.02 -12.78
N LYS A 36 -1.38 -35.68 -12.73
CA LYS A 36 -2.48 -34.88 -12.19
C LYS A 36 -3.73 -34.98 -13.07
N LEU A 37 -3.59 -35.02 -14.39
CA LEU A 37 -4.69 -35.29 -15.32
C LEU A 37 -5.26 -36.70 -15.10
N ALA A 38 -4.39 -37.71 -14.93
CA ALA A 38 -4.77 -39.09 -14.65
C ALA A 38 -5.47 -39.24 -13.29
N ALA A 39 -4.94 -38.62 -12.24
CA ALA A 39 -5.52 -38.59 -10.89
C ALA A 39 -6.90 -37.90 -10.88
N ALA A 40 -7.09 -36.90 -11.75
CA ALA A 40 -8.38 -36.26 -12.01
C ALA A 40 -9.32 -37.07 -12.92
N ARG A 41 -9.00 -38.35 -13.22
CA ARG A 41 -9.76 -39.26 -14.10
C ARG A 41 -9.97 -38.75 -15.53
N ARG A 42 -9.05 -37.94 -16.05
CA ARG A 42 -9.10 -37.41 -17.43
C ARG A 42 -8.49 -38.40 -18.44
N LYS A 43 -8.93 -38.34 -19.70
CA LYS A 43 -8.26 -39.02 -20.81
C LYS A 43 -6.92 -38.34 -21.08
N ILE A 44 -5.84 -39.10 -20.96
CA ILE A 44 -4.50 -38.65 -21.34
C ILE A 44 -4.41 -38.75 -22.86
N ASP A 45 -4.25 -37.62 -23.56
CA ASP A 45 -3.80 -37.67 -24.94
C ASP A 45 -2.34 -38.12 -24.94
N LYS A 46 -2.08 -39.30 -25.50
CA LYS A 46 -0.75 -39.89 -25.55
C LYS A 46 0.24 -39.05 -26.36
N LYS A 47 -0.25 -38.26 -27.32
CA LYS A 47 0.61 -37.35 -28.09
C LYS A 47 0.98 -36.11 -27.26
N SER A 48 0.00 -35.47 -26.62
CA SER A 48 0.22 -34.38 -25.67
C SER A 48 1.15 -34.77 -24.50
N ASP A 49 0.95 -35.95 -23.91
CA ASP A 49 1.78 -36.47 -22.82
C ASP A 49 3.24 -36.72 -23.24
N ALA A 50 3.45 -37.29 -24.43
CA ALA A 50 4.78 -37.47 -25.01
C ALA A 50 5.48 -36.11 -25.29
N ARG A 51 4.71 -35.07 -25.66
CA ARG A 51 5.24 -33.70 -25.85
C ARG A 51 5.66 -33.06 -24.53
N HIS A 52 4.80 -33.13 -23.49
CA HIS A 52 5.15 -32.64 -22.17
C HIS A 52 6.38 -33.35 -21.61
N SER A 53 6.48 -34.67 -21.81
CA SER A 53 7.67 -35.45 -21.45
C SER A 53 8.92 -34.98 -22.19
N PHE A 54 8.84 -34.71 -23.50
CA PHE A 54 9.96 -34.16 -24.27
C PHE A 54 10.41 -32.77 -23.78
N PHE A 55 9.49 -31.86 -23.46
CA PHE A 55 9.84 -30.55 -22.90
C PHE A 55 10.46 -30.67 -21.50
N VAL A 56 9.97 -31.60 -20.67
CA VAL A 56 10.58 -31.93 -19.38
C VAL A 56 12.01 -32.43 -19.59
N ASP A 57 12.24 -33.33 -20.55
CA ASP A 57 13.57 -33.83 -20.88
C ASP A 57 14.53 -32.70 -21.31
N VAL A 58 14.03 -31.73 -22.10
CA VAL A 58 14.82 -30.55 -22.49
C VAL A 58 15.17 -29.68 -21.27
N LEU A 59 14.21 -29.43 -20.38
CA LEU A 59 14.44 -28.64 -19.16
C LEU A 59 15.37 -29.37 -18.17
N ASP A 60 15.26 -30.69 -18.05
CA ASP A 60 16.18 -31.53 -17.29
C ASP A 60 17.60 -31.43 -17.87
N ARG A 61 17.76 -31.49 -19.19
CA ARG A 61 19.06 -31.28 -19.86
C ARG A 61 19.61 -29.88 -19.62
N VAL A 62 18.76 -28.85 -19.62
CA VAL A 62 19.17 -27.47 -19.29
C VAL A 62 19.62 -27.38 -17.83
N ARG A 63 18.88 -27.97 -16.89
CA ARG A 63 19.27 -28.02 -15.48
C ARG A 63 20.62 -28.70 -15.32
N ASP A 64 20.79 -29.86 -15.94
CA ASP A 64 22.00 -30.67 -15.81
C ASP A 64 23.22 -29.98 -16.42
N ALA A 65 23.05 -29.29 -17.56
CA ALA A 65 24.09 -28.48 -18.18
C ALA A 65 24.52 -27.29 -17.32
N LEU A 66 23.58 -26.65 -16.62
CA LEU A 66 23.83 -25.46 -15.80
C LEU A 66 24.23 -25.77 -14.35
N LYS A 67 24.07 -27.02 -13.92
CA LYS A 67 24.42 -27.51 -12.58
C LYS A 67 25.82 -27.14 -12.09
N PRO A 68 26.88 -27.14 -12.92
CA PRO A 68 28.24 -26.75 -12.50
C PRO A 68 28.39 -25.26 -12.15
N LEU A 69 27.45 -24.41 -12.59
CA LEU A 69 27.47 -22.96 -12.37
C LEU A 69 26.61 -22.52 -11.18
N LEU A 70 26.01 -23.48 -10.47
CA LEU A 70 25.26 -23.24 -9.25
C LEU A 70 26.22 -23.11 -8.05
N PRO A 71 25.93 -22.20 -7.09
CA PRO A 71 26.75 -22.08 -5.88
C PRO A 71 26.74 -23.39 -5.09
N THR A 72 27.92 -23.92 -4.77
CA THR A 72 28.02 -25.10 -3.90
C THR A 72 27.80 -24.71 -2.44
N PRO A 73 27.35 -25.62 -1.55
CA PRO A 73 27.15 -25.32 -0.14
C PRO A 73 28.39 -24.80 0.60
N ARG A 74 29.58 -24.91 -0.01
CA ARG A 74 30.86 -24.37 0.52
C ARG A 74 31.12 -22.90 0.18
N ASP A 75 30.31 -22.29 -0.70
CA ASP A 75 30.45 -20.89 -1.11
C ASP A 75 29.64 -19.92 -0.26
N VAL A 76 28.98 -20.39 0.81
CA VAL A 76 28.37 -19.51 1.81
C VAL A 76 29.50 -18.87 2.63
N PRO A 77 29.74 -17.56 2.55
CA PRO A 77 30.60 -16.92 3.52
C PRO A 77 29.88 -17.05 4.86
N SER A 78 30.48 -17.78 5.79
CA SER A 78 30.10 -17.71 7.19
C SER A 78 30.05 -16.23 7.57
N SER A 79 28.91 -15.81 8.11
CA SER A 79 28.66 -14.46 8.59
C SER A 79 29.88 -13.89 9.32
N ARG A 80 30.38 -12.75 8.81
CA ARG A 80 30.94 -11.58 9.52
C ARG A 80 31.95 -10.85 8.64
N THR A 81 31.47 -9.94 7.79
CA THR A 81 32.11 -8.63 7.55
C THR A 81 31.23 -7.78 6.65
N THR A 82 30.88 -6.60 7.16
CA THR A 82 30.21 -5.51 6.46
C THR A 82 31.07 -4.97 5.34
N ASP A 83 30.66 -5.12 4.08
CA ASP A 83 31.23 -4.32 3.00
C ASP A 83 30.14 -3.58 2.22
N ARG A 84 29.96 -2.31 2.58
CA ARG A 84 28.97 -1.35 2.04
C ARG A 84 29.27 -0.92 0.57
N LYS A 85 30.21 -1.56 -0.12
CA LYS A 85 30.58 -1.23 -1.51
C LYS A 85 29.90 -2.10 -2.57
N ALA A 86 29.43 -3.31 -2.24
CA ALA A 86 28.79 -4.20 -3.22
C ALA A 86 27.37 -3.74 -3.63
N THR A 87 26.69 -2.97 -2.78
CA THR A 87 25.31 -2.49 -3.05
C THR A 87 25.23 -1.26 -3.96
N ALA A 88 26.36 -0.63 -4.29
CA ALA A 88 26.40 0.55 -5.16
C ALA A 88 26.54 0.21 -6.66
N GLN A 89 26.90 -1.03 -7.00
CA GLN A 89 27.13 -1.48 -8.40
C GLN A 89 25.93 -2.20 -9.05
N LEU A 90 24.75 -2.17 -8.44
CA LEU A 90 23.51 -2.68 -9.05
C LEU A 90 22.74 -1.63 -9.87
N LYS A 91 23.31 -0.43 -10.03
CA LYS A 91 22.81 0.56 -10.99
C LYS A 91 23.52 0.32 -12.31
N ASN A 92 22.75 -0.12 -13.30
CA ASN A 92 23.12 -0.32 -14.71
C ASN A 92 23.87 -1.62 -15.06
N LEU A 93 23.18 -2.76 -14.89
CA LEU A 93 23.66 -4.08 -15.37
C LEU A 93 23.80 -4.22 -16.91
N PHE A 94 23.30 -3.24 -17.68
CA PHE A 94 23.40 -3.21 -19.14
C PHE A 94 24.33 -2.11 -19.69
N GLU A 95 24.82 -1.19 -18.85
CA GLU A 95 25.71 -0.10 -19.30
C GLU A 95 27.17 -0.56 -19.43
N SER A 96 27.49 -1.74 -18.89
CA SER A 96 28.79 -2.41 -19.06
C SER A 96 28.81 -3.46 -20.18
N LEU A 97 27.73 -3.62 -20.94
CA LEU A 97 27.74 -4.39 -22.18
C LEU A 97 28.25 -3.47 -23.28
N GLU A 98 29.58 -3.40 -23.44
CA GLU A 98 30.14 -2.97 -24.71
C GLU A 98 29.63 -3.95 -25.79
N VAL A 99 28.83 -3.43 -26.71
CA VAL A 99 28.38 -4.17 -27.89
C VAL A 99 29.65 -4.53 -28.67
N TYR A 100 30.07 -5.79 -28.53
CA TYR A 100 31.23 -6.31 -29.23
C TYR A 100 30.85 -6.46 -30.71
N GLU A 101 31.40 -5.60 -31.58
CA GLU A 101 31.41 -5.88 -33.01
C GLU A 101 32.25 -7.15 -33.23
N PRO A 102 31.71 -8.18 -33.93
CA PRO A 102 32.46 -9.42 -34.15
C PRO A 102 33.77 -9.14 -34.88
N SER A 103 34.87 -9.76 -34.44
CA SER A 103 36.19 -9.58 -35.06
C SER A 103 36.19 -10.06 -36.52
N GLU A 104 36.99 -9.43 -37.39
CA GLU A 104 37.12 -9.86 -38.80
C GLU A 104 37.56 -11.33 -38.94
N GLU A 105 38.31 -11.87 -37.97
CA GLU A 105 38.68 -13.29 -37.93
C GLU A 105 37.48 -14.22 -37.67
N PHE A 106 36.42 -13.74 -37.03
CA PHE A 106 35.16 -14.48 -36.85
C PHE A 106 34.28 -14.40 -38.09
N LEU A 107 34.25 -13.25 -38.77
CA LEU A 107 33.52 -13.06 -40.03
C LEU A 107 34.19 -13.81 -41.21
N ASN A 108 35.50 -14.00 -41.16
CA ASN A 108 36.29 -14.68 -42.20
C ASN A 108 36.62 -16.15 -41.86
N ALA A 109 36.09 -16.70 -40.77
CA ALA A 109 36.25 -18.12 -40.46
C ALA A 109 35.50 -18.97 -41.50
N PRO A 110 36.11 -20.02 -42.08
CA PRO A 110 35.42 -20.89 -43.03
C PRO A 110 34.23 -21.56 -42.34
N ASP A 111 33.08 -21.56 -43.01
CA ASP A 111 31.87 -22.22 -42.51
C ASP A 111 32.19 -23.66 -42.14
N VAL A 112 32.00 -23.99 -40.86
CA VAL A 112 32.07 -25.37 -40.40
C VAL A 112 30.89 -26.10 -41.01
N GLU A 113 31.14 -27.08 -41.88
CA GLU A 113 30.10 -28.03 -42.26
C GLU A 113 29.62 -28.75 -41.00
N ILE A 114 28.48 -28.29 -40.49
CA ILE A 114 27.76 -28.92 -39.40
C ILE A 114 27.43 -30.33 -39.91
N PRO A 115 27.91 -31.41 -39.26
CA PRO A 115 27.43 -32.74 -39.57
C PRO A 115 25.91 -32.67 -39.44
N LYS A 116 25.16 -33.00 -40.49
CA LYS A 116 23.70 -33.05 -40.44
C LYS A 116 23.32 -33.91 -39.25
N SER A 117 22.99 -33.28 -38.13
CA SER A 117 22.51 -34.01 -36.98
C SER A 117 21.15 -34.55 -37.39
N GLU A 118 20.93 -35.85 -37.20
CA GLU A 118 19.61 -36.49 -37.36
C GLU A 118 18.55 -35.95 -36.38
N TYR A 119 18.85 -34.86 -35.67
CA TYR A 119 17.99 -34.22 -34.67
C TYR A 119 17.66 -32.76 -34.99
N THR A 120 17.63 -32.34 -36.25
CA THR A 120 16.80 -31.19 -36.63
C THR A 120 15.33 -31.64 -36.73
N VAL A 121 14.69 -31.81 -35.57
CA VAL A 121 13.22 -31.71 -35.50
C VAL A 121 12.89 -30.21 -35.52
N ASN A 122 13.04 -29.57 -36.68
CA ASN A 122 12.30 -28.34 -36.98
C ASN A 122 10.85 -28.76 -37.22
N ARG A 123 10.14 -29.14 -36.15
CA ARG A 123 8.71 -29.41 -36.24
C ARG A 123 8.00 -28.10 -35.97
N GLU A 124 7.38 -27.56 -37.02
CA GLU A 124 6.46 -26.44 -36.91
C GLU A 124 5.41 -26.76 -35.83
N GLU A 125 5.24 -25.85 -34.87
CA GLU A 125 4.17 -25.95 -33.87
C GLU A 125 2.83 -26.03 -34.58
N THR A 126 2.10 -27.12 -34.36
CA THR A 126 0.75 -27.28 -34.89
C THR A 126 -0.22 -26.41 -34.09
N GLU A 127 -1.38 -26.10 -34.67
CA GLU A 127 -2.43 -25.37 -33.95
C GLU A 127 -2.91 -26.12 -32.69
N ASP A 128 -2.89 -27.46 -32.72
CA ASP A 128 -3.15 -28.30 -31.54
C ASP A 128 -2.08 -28.12 -30.45
N ASP A 129 -0.81 -27.93 -30.82
CA ASP A 129 0.29 -27.67 -29.86
C ASP A 129 0.09 -26.32 -29.15
N LYS A 130 -0.33 -25.30 -29.90
CA LYS A 130 -0.60 -23.96 -29.36
C LYS A 130 -1.82 -23.95 -28.43
N LEU A 131 -2.84 -24.76 -28.72
CA LEU A 131 -4.03 -24.88 -27.88
C LEU A 131 -3.71 -25.60 -26.56
N ASP A 132 -2.95 -26.69 -26.61
CA ASP A 132 -2.53 -27.44 -25.42
C ASP A 132 -1.70 -26.56 -24.46
N GLU A 133 -0.75 -25.78 -24.98
CA GLU A 133 0.07 -24.88 -24.17
C GLU A 133 -0.78 -23.76 -23.52
N ALA A 134 -1.74 -23.21 -24.26
CA ALA A 134 -2.67 -22.20 -23.72
C ALA A 134 -3.57 -22.79 -22.61
N ILE A 135 -4.06 -24.03 -22.77
CA ILE A 135 -4.85 -24.73 -21.75
C ILE A 135 -3.98 -25.03 -20.51
N PHE A 136 -2.72 -25.45 -20.70
CA PHE A 136 -1.77 -25.67 -19.62
C PHE A 136 -1.52 -24.38 -18.83
N ALA A 137 -1.19 -23.29 -19.52
CA ALA A 137 -0.93 -21.98 -18.92
C ALA A 137 -2.15 -21.46 -18.13
N MET A 138 -3.35 -21.59 -18.70
CA MET A 138 -4.61 -21.25 -18.03
C MET A 138 -4.86 -22.09 -16.78
N THR A 139 -4.59 -23.40 -16.85
CA THR A 139 -4.72 -24.29 -15.69
C THR A 139 -3.76 -23.88 -14.56
N MET A 140 -2.54 -23.46 -14.91
CA MET A 140 -1.57 -22.94 -13.95
C MET A 140 -2.04 -21.63 -13.32
N LEU A 141 -2.51 -20.67 -14.14
CA LEU A 141 -3.09 -19.41 -13.66
C LEU A 141 -4.22 -19.67 -12.67
N MET A 142 -5.19 -20.53 -13.01
CA MET A 142 -6.29 -20.88 -12.09
C MET A 142 -5.79 -21.46 -10.77
N GLY A 143 -4.72 -22.27 -10.80
CA GLY A 143 -4.07 -22.79 -9.60
C GLY A 143 -3.40 -21.71 -8.76
N ASP A 144 -2.72 -20.73 -9.38
CA ASP A 144 -2.12 -19.58 -8.69
C ASP A 144 -3.18 -18.67 -8.07
N LEU A 145 -4.25 -18.37 -8.80
CA LEU A 145 -5.37 -17.58 -8.30
C LEU A 145 -6.10 -18.28 -7.14
N ALA A 146 -6.26 -19.61 -7.20
CA ALA A 146 -6.83 -20.38 -6.09
C ALA A 146 -5.95 -20.31 -4.82
N ARG A 147 -4.62 -20.35 -4.97
CA ARG A 147 -3.68 -20.16 -3.84
C ARG A 147 -3.80 -18.75 -3.26
N LEU A 148 -3.82 -17.72 -4.10
CA LEU A 148 -4.02 -16.33 -3.66
C LEU A 148 -5.37 -16.16 -2.94
N ARG A 149 -6.47 -16.72 -3.48
CA ARG A 149 -7.80 -16.70 -2.85
C ARG A 149 -7.78 -17.32 -1.45
N ALA A 150 -7.10 -18.45 -1.30
CA ALA A 150 -6.96 -19.13 0.00
C ALA A 150 -6.15 -18.28 1.01
N GLU A 151 -5.06 -17.64 0.59
CA GLU A 151 -4.31 -16.72 1.43
C GLU A 151 -5.14 -15.49 1.84
N ILE A 152 -5.89 -14.91 0.90
CA ILE A 152 -6.81 -13.79 1.15
C ILE A 152 -7.90 -14.19 2.16
N ALA A 153 -8.48 -15.38 2.03
CA ALA A 153 -9.47 -15.89 2.98
C ALA A 153 -8.90 -15.98 4.40
N GLN A 154 -7.64 -16.41 4.55
CA GLN A 154 -6.96 -16.42 5.85
C GLN A 154 -6.74 -15.01 6.42
N LEU A 155 -6.38 -14.04 5.56
CA LEU A 155 -6.24 -12.63 5.97
C LEU A 155 -7.57 -12.06 6.49
N TRP A 156 -8.67 -12.29 5.77
CA TRP A 156 -10.00 -11.86 6.21
C TRP A 156 -10.46 -12.59 7.47
N ALA A 157 -10.19 -13.88 7.60
CA ALA A 157 -10.52 -14.64 8.80
C ALA A 157 -9.77 -14.12 10.04
N ARG A 158 -8.47 -13.81 9.92
CA ARG A 158 -7.68 -13.21 11.01
C ARG A 158 -8.24 -11.85 11.41
N TYR A 159 -8.57 -11.00 10.44
CA TYR A 159 -9.24 -9.72 10.71
C TYR A 159 -10.62 -9.89 11.34
N GLU A 160 -11.42 -10.86 10.87
CA GLU A 160 -12.77 -11.10 11.38
C GLU A 160 -12.73 -11.58 12.84
N GLN A 161 -11.77 -12.43 13.17
CA GLN A 161 -11.60 -12.99 14.51
C GLN A 161 -10.78 -12.09 15.45
N GLY A 162 -10.11 -11.07 14.93
CA GLY A 162 -9.24 -10.18 15.72
C GLY A 162 -7.93 -10.85 16.16
N ILE A 163 -7.48 -11.88 15.45
CA ILE A 163 -6.26 -12.64 15.75
C ILE A 163 -5.02 -11.79 15.42
N ASP A 164 -3.98 -11.87 16.25
CA ASP A 164 -2.68 -11.20 16.07
C ASP A 164 -2.76 -9.68 15.82
N ASN A 165 -3.77 -9.01 16.37
CA ASN A 165 -4.03 -7.59 16.10
C ASN A 165 -4.20 -7.28 14.60
N ALA A 166 -4.77 -8.20 13.82
CA ALA A 166 -5.05 -8.00 12.41
C ALA A 166 -5.86 -6.71 12.18
N ASP A 167 -5.28 -5.77 11.44
CA ASP A 167 -5.85 -4.46 11.16
C ASP A 167 -6.49 -4.42 9.77
N ILE A 168 -7.57 -3.63 9.62
CA ILE A 168 -8.32 -3.51 8.37
C ILE A 168 -7.48 -2.93 7.22
N GLY A 169 -6.63 -1.94 7.50
CA GLY A 169 -5.80 -1.30 6.49
C GLY A 169 -4.65 -2.18 6.06
N ALA A 170 -4.01 -2.85 7.02
CA ALA A 170 -2.99 -3.87 6.73
C ALA A 170 -3.54 -5.03 5.88
N THR A 171 -4.71 -5.55 6.26
CA THR A 171 -5.41 -6.62 5.55
C THR A 171 -5.77 -6.19 4.14
N ALA A 172 -6.43 -5.03 3.99
CA ALA A 172 -6.86 -4.51 2.69
C ALA A 172 -5.68 -4.24 1.75
N VAL A 173 -4.57 -3.69 2.23
CA VAL A 173 -3.38 -3.48 1.40
C VAL A 173 -2.80 -4.81 0.93
N ALA A 174 -2.70 -5.82 1.79
CA ALA A 174 -2.24 -7.15 1.39
C ALA A 174 -3.18 -7.82 0.37
N VAL A 175 -4.49 -7.70 0.55
CA VAL A 175 -5.49 -8.22 -0.42
C VAL A 175 -5.41 -7.48 -1.76
N ASN A 176 -5.30 -6.16 -1.76
CA ASN A 176 -5.13 -5.36 -2.98
C ASN A 176 -3.82 -5.72 -3.71
N THR A 177 -2.75 -5.97 -2.96
CA THR A 177 -1.46 -6.44 -3.47
C THR A 177 -1.59 -7.83 -4.12
N ALA A 178 -2.37 -8.74 -3.52
CA ALA A 178 -2.63 -10.06 -4.08
C ALA A 178 -3.39 -10.00 -5.41
N ILE A 179 -4.38 -9.10 -5.54
CA ILE A 179 -5.10 -8.87 -6.80
C ILE A 179 -4.15 -8.27 -7.85
N GLU A 180 -3.22 -7.40 -7.45
CA GLU A 180 -2.21 -6.86 -8.37
C GLU A 180 -1.20 -7.92 -8.85
N LEU A 181 -0.86 -8.91 -8.00
CA LEU A 181 -0.09 -10.09 -8.42
C LEU A 181 -0.88 -10.93 -9.43
N ALA A 182 -2.17 -11.16 -9.19
CA ALA A 182 -3.05 -11.89 -10.13
C ALA A 182 -3.05 -11.25 -11.52
N ARG A 183 -3.11 -9.90 -11.58
CA ARG A 183 -2.99 -9.15 -12.84
C ARG A 183 -1.65 -9.39 -13.54
N THR A 184 -0.56 -9.49 -12.78
CA THR A 184 0.77 -9.78 -13.33
C THR A 184 0.84 -11.20 -13.88
N TYR A 185 0.31 -12.19 -13.15
CA TYR A 185 0.26 -13.58 -13.62
C TYR A 185 -0.57 -13.78 -14.88
N GLU A 186 -1.69 -13.06 -15.02
CA GLU A 186 -2.48 -13.11 -16.25
C GLU A 186 -1.74 -12.44 -17.42
N ALA A 187 -1.07 -11.31 -17.18
CA ALA A 187 -0.31 -10.62 -18.22
C ALA A 187 0.79 -11.51 -18.82
N ASP A 188 1.40 -12.39 -18.02
CA ASP A 188 2.42 -13.35 -18.47
C ASP A 188 1.88 -14.37 -19.49
N ILE A 189 0.58 -14.68 -19.44
CA ILE A 189 -0.06 -15.65 -20.35
C ILE A 189 -0.97 -15.00 -21.41
N GLN A 190 -1.09 -13.67 -21.41
CA GLN A 190 -1.97 -12.93 -22.31
C GLN A 190 -1.74 -13.27 -23.80
N PRO A 191 -0.50 -13.39 -24.32
CA PRO A 191 -0.27 -13.72 -25.73
C PRO A 191 -0.87 -15.07 -26.13
N LEU A 192 -0.87 -16.05 -25.23
CA LEU A 192 -1.47 -17.36 -25.48
C LEU A 192 -2.99 -17.24 -25.58
N MET A 193 -3.62 -16.46 -24.71
CA MET A 193 -5.08 -16.25 -24.75
C MET A 193 -5.50 -15.46 -25.99
N ASP A 194 -4.73 -14.46 -26.39
CA ASP A 194 -4.99 -13.65 -27.59
C ASP A 194 -4.95 -14.50 -28.87
N ALA A 195 -4.02 -15.45 -28.96
CA ALA A 195 -3.95 -16.42 -30.05
C ALA A 195 -5.23 -17.29 -30.17
N HIS A 196 -5.98 -17.45 -29.08
CA HIS A 196 -7.21 -18.26 -29.02
C HIS A 196 -8.49 -17.40 -28.90
N GLY A 197 -8.45 -16.16 -29.41
CA GLY A 197 -9.61 -15.28 -29.51
C GLY A 197 -9.84 -14.38 -28.29
N GLY A 198 -8.80 -14.17 -27.48
CA GLY A 198 -8.80 -13.25 -26.35
C GLY A 198 -9.30 -13.87 -25.04
N THR A 199 -9.00 -13.19 -23.93
CA THR A 199 -9.26 -13.66 -22.57
C THR A 199 -10.70 -14.11 -22.36
N THR A 200 -11.70 -13.25 -22.66
CA THR A 200 -13.12 -13.55 -22.38
C THR A 200 -13.57 -14.84 -23.06
N LYS A 201 -13.27 -14.98 -24.36
CA LYS A 201 -13.72 -16.12 -25.16
C LYS A 201 -13.01 -17.38 -24.69
N PHE A 202 -11.69 -17.31 -24.54
CA PHE A 202 -10.87 -18.45 -24.13
C PHE A 202 -11.27 -18.96 -22.73
N HIS A 203 -11.51 -18.06 -21.77
CA HIS A 203 -11.95 -18.41 -20.42
C HIS A 203 -13.29 -19.16 -20.40
N LYS A 204 -14.28 -18.69 -21.15
CA LYS A 204 -15.58 -19.37 -21.26
C LYS A 204 -15.47 -20.75 -21.91
N THR A 205 -14.68 -20.86 -22.98
CA THR A 205 -14.42 -22.16 -23.64
C THR A 205 -13.71 -23.12 -22.68
N TYR A 206 -12.72 -22.63 -21.93
CA TYR A 206 -12.03 -23.39 -20.91
C TYR A 206 -13.01 -23.89 -19.83
N PHE A 207 -13.89 -23.04 -19.31
CA PHE A 207 -14.91 -23.44 -18.33
C PHE A 207 -15.82 -24.56 -18.86
N VAL A 208 -16.39 -24.38 -20.07
CA VAL A 208 -17.25 -25.40 -20.69
C VAL A 208 -16.52 -26.71 -20.88
N LYS A 209 -15.25 -26.67 -21.33
CA LYS A 209 -14.44 -27.86 -21.55
C LYS A 209 -14.16 -28.60 -20.24
N VAL A 210 -13.80 -27.89 -19.17
CA VAL A 210 -13.59 -28.50 -17.85
C VAL A 210 -14.89 -29.10 -17.31
N CYS A 211 -16.05 -28.48 -17.54
CA CYS A 211 -17.35 -29.06 -17.15
C CYS A 211 -17.60 -30.37 -17.90
N GLN A 212 -17.43 -30.38 -19.23
CA GLN A 212 -17.62 -31.57 -20.06
C GLN A 212 -16.70 -32.71 -19.63
N ASP A 213 -15.44 -32.41 -19.32
CA ASP A 213 -14.48 -33.41 -18.86
C ASP A 213 -14.83 -34.00 -17.48
N LEU A 214 -15.62 -33.28 -16.66
CA LEU A 214 -16.19 -33.77 -15.40
C LEU A 214 -17.61 -34.37 -15.56
N GLY A 215 -18.09 -34.54 -16.80
CA GLY A 215 -19.41 -35.11 -17.08
C GLY A 215 -20.58 -34.16 -16.86
N ILE A 216 -20.34 -32.85 -16.79
CA ILE A 216 -21.37 -31.83 -16.65
C ILE A 216 -21.51 -31.07 -17.97
N ASP A 217 -22.69 -31.14 -18.60
CA ASP A 217 -22.99 -30.26 -19.73
C ASP A 217 -23.34 -28.86 -19.22
N ALA A 218 -22.36 -27.94 -19.27
CA ALA A 218 -22.52 -26.54 -18.86
C ALA A 218 -23.52 -25.77 -19.73
N LEU A 219 -23.79 -26.21 -20.96
CA LEU A 219 -24.68 -25.53 -21.90
C LEU A 219 -26.14 -25.97 -21.74
N GLN A 220 -26.38 -27.13 -21.10
CA GLN A 220 -27.71 -27.63 -20.78
C GLN A 220 -28.35 -26.84 -19.62
N LYS A 221 -28.83 -25.64 -19.92
CA LYS A 221 -29.48 -24.75 -18.95
C LYS A 221 -30.72 -25.41 -18.33
N GLN A 222 -30.87 -25.30 -17.01
CA GLN A 222 -32.06 -25.79 -16.29
C GLN A 222 -33.29 -24.90 -16.53
N GLN A 223 -33.06 -23.59 -16.67
CA GLN A 223 -34.07 -22.60 -17.05
C GLN A 223 -33.55 -21.73 -18.19
N SER A 224 -34.44 -21.22 -19.05
CA SER A 224 -34.06 -20.41 -20.22
C SER A 224 -33.25 -19.15 -19.85
N LYS A 225 -33.50 -18.58 -18.67
CA LYS A 225 -32.81 -17.39 -18.14
C LYS A 225 -31.46 -17.67 -17.49
N ASP A 226 -31.07 -18.94 -17.33
CA ASP A 226 -29.79 -19.28 -16.73
C ASP A 226 -28.64 -18.92 -17.67
N ASN A 227 -27.50 -18.50 -17.13
CA ASN A 227 -26.31 -18.23 -17.95
C ASN A 227 -25.64 -19.53 -18.39
N TYR A 228 -25.69 -20.56 -17.54
CA TYR A 228 -25.16 -21.91 -17.78
C TYR A 228 -25.91 -22.91 -16.88
N ASN A 229 -25.65 -24.22 -17.02
CA ASN A 229 -26.20 -25.26 -16.15
C ASN A 229 -25.73 -25.09 -14.69
N LEU A 230 -26.64 -24.76 -13.76
CA LEU A 230 -26.29 -24.52 -12.35
C LEU A 230 -25.78 -25.77 -11.60
N ALA A 231 -25.83 -26.97 -12.20
CA ALA A 231 -25.07 -28.11 -11.70
C ALA A 231 -23.55 -27.84 -11.71
N ALA A 232 -23.06 -26.97 -12.60
CA ALA A 232 -21.67 -26.54 -12.69
C ALA A 232 -21.31 -25.37 -11.75
N TYR A 233 -22.21 -24.92 -10.86
CA TYR A 233 -22.02 -23.69 -10.07
C TYR A 233 -20.71 -23.67 -9.26
N GLU A 234 -20.36 -24.76 -8.57
CA GLU A 234 -19.13 -24.83 -7.77
C GLU A 234 -17.86 -24.74 -8.63
N LEU A 235 -17.91 -25.34 -9.82
CA LEU A 235 -16.83 -25.24 -10.80
C LEU A 235 -16.76 -23.84 -11.40
N ALA A 236 -17.91 -23.23 -11.69
CA ALA A 236 -17.99 -21.86 -12.19
C ALA A 236 -17.46 -20.84 -11.17
N GLU A 237 -17.67 -21.08 -9.88
CA GLU A 237 -17.09 -20.28 -8.81
C GLU A 237 -15.57 -20.47 -8.72
N SER A 238 -15.11 -21.73 -8.74
CA SER A 238 -13.69 -22.08 -8.63
C SER A 238 -12.85 -21.56 -9.82
N LEU A 239 -13.48 -21.42 -10.99
CA LEU A 239 -12.85 -20.92 -12.20
C LEU A 239 -13.22 -19.45 -12.49
N PHE A 240 -13.86 -18.73 -11.56
CA PHE A 240 -14.28 -17.33 -11.73
C PHE A 240 -15.23 -17.06 -12.92
N ALA A 241 -15.89 -18.11 -13.43
CA ALA A 241 -16.89 -18.01 -14.48
C ALA A 241 -18.18 -17.33 -13.99
N ASN A 242 -18.56 -17.51 -12.72
CA ASN A 242 -19.71 -16.80 -12.14
C ASN A 242 -19.62 -15.28 -12.36
N THR A 243 -18.48 -14.71 -11.98
CA THR A 243 -18.22 -13.28 -12.14
C THR A 243 -18.06 -12.89 -13.61
N MET A 244 -17.42 -13.72 -14.44
CA MET A 244 -17.30 -13.49 -15.89
C MET A 244 -18.67 -13.32 -16.57
N TYR A 245 -19.62 -14.22 -16.25
CA TYR A 245 -20.99 -14.19 -16.78
C TYR A 245 -21.85 -13.04 -16.27
N VAL A 246 -21.38 -12.24 -15.31
CA VAL A 246 -22.02 -11.00 -14.85
C VAL A 246 -21.33 -9.77 -15.44
N ILE A 247 -19.99 -9.75 -15.42
CA ILE A 247 -19.20 -8.59 -15.84
C ILE A 247 -19.24 -8.37 -17.36
N GLU A 248 -19.14 -9.42 -18.16
CA GLU A 248 -19.08 -9.25 -19.62
C GLU A 248 -20.39 -8.66 -20.20
N PRO A 249 -21.60 -9.16 -19.85
CA PRO A 249 -22.84 -8.50 -20.28
C PRO A 249 -22.96 -7.06 -19.77
N PHE A 250 -22.52 -6.79 -18.54
CA PHE A 250 -22.51 -5.44 -17.99
C PHE A 250 -21.60 -4.51 -18.80
N ALA A 251 -20.37 -4.93 -19.13
CA ALA A 251 -19.44 -4.17 -19.94
C ALA A 251 -19.94 -3.98 -21.39
N GLN A 252 -20.74 -4.92 -21.92
CA GLN A 252 -21.40 -4.77 -23.23
C GLN A 252 -22.48 -3.70 -23.22
N GLU A 253 -23.26 -3.64 -22.14
CA GLU A 253 -24.35 -2.68 -22.00
C GLU A 253 -23.85 -1.26 -21.65
N HIS A 254 -22.74 -1.17 -20.92
CA HIS A 254 -22.30 0.10 -20.33
C HIS A 254 -20.91 0.53 -20.83
N ARG A 255 -20.88 1.63 -21.59
CA ARG A 255 -19.63 2.32 -21.92
C ARG A 255 -19.31 3.33 -20.82
N LEU A 256 -18.12 3.24 -20.21
CA LEU A 256 -17.71 4.11 -19.10
C LEU A 256 -17.79 5.63 -19.39
N ASN A 257 -17.75 6.03 -20.66
CA ASN A 257 -17.81 7.44 -21.07
C ASN A 257 -19.23 8.00 -21.24
N GLU A 258 -20.28 7.20 -21.05
CA GLU A 258 -21.66 7.72 -21.05
C GLU A 258 -21.89 8.61 -19.81
N LEU A 259 -22.36 9.85 -20.07
CA LEU A 259 -22.77 10.81 -19.05
C LEU A 259 -24.27 11.10 -19.25
N PRO A 260 -25.09 11.04 -18.18
CA PRO A 260 -24.75 10.59 -16.83
C PRO A 260 -24.57 9.05 -16.75
N PRO A 261 -23.84 8.51 -15.74
CA PRO A 261 -23.88 7.08 -15.45
C PRO A 261 -25.33 6.68 -15.17
N LYS A 262 -25.83 5.64 -15.85
CA LYS A 262 -27.15 5.08 -15.51
C LYS A 262 -27.14 4.66 -14.04
N THR A 263 -28.19 4.96 -13.30
CA THR A 263 -28.38 4.45 -11.95
C THR A 263 -28.89 3.01 -12.04
N TYR A 264 -28.51 2.14 -11.09
CA TYR A 264 -29.07 0.79 -11.09
C TYR A 264 -30.48 0.76 -10.52
N GLU A 265 -31.42 0.34 -11.36
CA GLU A 265 -32.87 0.29 -11.09
C GLU A 265 -33.34 -1.10 -10.65
N GLY A 266 -32.44 -1.99 -10.24
CA GLY A 266 -32.81 -3.34 -9.79
C GLY A 266 -32.99 -4.36 -10.92
N THR A 267 -32.39 -4.15 -12.09
CA THR A 267 -32.49 -5.05 -13.27
C THR A 267 -32.05 -6.50 -12.99
N SER A 268 -31.19 -6.71 -11.98
CA SER A 268 -30.75 -8.02 -11.48
C SER A 268 -31.23 -8.33 -10.06
N GLY A 269 -32.22 -7.59 -9.53
CA GLY A 269 -32.69 -7.67 -8.15
C GLY A 269 -31.76 -6.99 -7.13
N TRP A 270 -32.19 -6.89 -5.88
CA TRP A 270 -31.41 -6.29 -4.80
C TRP A 270 -30.79 -7.37 -3.91
N TYR A 271 -29.54 -7.18 -3.51
CA TYR A 271 -28.83 -8.04 -2.58
C TYR A 271 -29.46 -7.95 -1.20
N ASP A 272 -29.86 -9.11 -0.67
CA ASP A 272 -30.48 -9.25 0.63
C ASP A 272 -29.45 -9.69 1.67
N GLU A 273 -29.05 -8.73 2.52
CA GLU A 273 -28.11 -8.91 3.63
C GLU A 273 -28.56 -9.96 4.66
N LYS A 274 -29.82 -10.42 4.62
CA LYS A 274 -30.37 -11.39 5.58
C LYS A 274 -30.30 -12.85 5.10
N VAL A 275 -29.85 -13.08 3.86
CA VAL A 275 -29.78 -14.44 3.31
C VAL A 275 -28.78 -15.29 4.10
N LYS A 276 -29.24 -16.45 4.61
CA LYS A 276 -28.38 -17.45 5.26
C LYS A 276 -27.61 -18.25 4.21
N TRP A 277 -26.38 -17.82 3.93
CA TRP A 277 -25.53 -18.36 2.87
C TRP A 277 -25.32 -19.88 2.94
N SER A 278 -25.07 -20.42 4.14
CA SER A 278 -24.81 -21.84 4.36
C SER A 278 -25.97 -22.77 4.00
N SER A 279 -27.21 -22.27 4.05
CA SER A 279 -28.43 -23.02 3.72
C SER A 279 -29.00 -22.70 2.33
N ALA A 280 -28.38 -21.78 1.59
CA ALA A 280 -28.91 -21.33 0.30
C ALA A 280 -28.57 -22.34 -0.82
N SER A 281 -29.53 -22.57 -1.73
CA SER A 281 -29.28 -23.35 -2.96
C SER A 281 -28.32 -22.60 -3.89
N ASN A 282 -27.62 -23.32 -4.78
CA ASN A 282 -26.71 -22.71 -5.75
C ASN A 282 -27.40 -21.65 -6.63
N ARG A 283 -28.67 -21.86 -6.98
CA ARG A 283 -29.49 -20.87 -7.68
C ARG A 283 -29.71 -19.60 -6.86
N LYS A 284 -30.02 -19.73 -5.58
CA LYS A 284 -30.21 -18.58 -4.68
C LYS A 284 -28.88 -17.85 -4.46
N LYS A 285 -27.77 -18.57 -4.25
CA LYS A 285 -26.42 -18.00 -4.13
C LYS A 285 -26.03 -17.21 -5.37
N TYR A 286 -26.09 -17.84 -6.55
CA TYR A 286 -25.82 -17.18 -7.83
C TYR A 286 -26.68 -15.93 -8.06
N SER A 287 -27.97 -16.00 -7.73
CA SER A 287 -28.86 -14.85 -7.85
C SER A 287 -28.46 -13.71 -6.90
N GLN A 288 -28.05 -13.99 -5.67
CA GLN A 288 -27.60 -12.98 -4.72
C GLN A 288 -26.25 -12.38 -5.11
N ASP A 289 -25.29 -13.21 -5.52
CA ASP A 289 -24.00 -12.77 -6.07
C ASP A 289 -24.20 -11.84 -7.25
N ARG A 290 -25.06 -12.22 -8.19
CA ARG A 290 -25.39 -11.39 -9.35
C ARG A 290 -25.96 -10.03 -8.92
N SER A 291 -26.90 -10.00 -7.97
CA SER A 291 -27.44 -8.72 -7.47
C SER A 291 -26.34 -7.86 -6.82
N ALA A 292 -25.50 -8.45 -5.97
CA ALA A 292 -24.41 -7.74 -5.29
C ALA A 292 -23.37 -7.19 -6.26
N VAL A 293 -22.91 -8.00 -7.22
CA VAL A 293 -21.93 -7.59 -8.23
C VAL A 293 -22.51 -6.49 -9.11
N THR A 294 -23.76 -6.63 -9.57
CA THR A 294 -24.38 -5.59 -10.39
C THR A 294 -24.49 -4.29 -9.59
N GLU A 295 -25.03 -4.30 -8.37
CA GLU A 295 -25.07 -3.09 -7.50
C GLU A 295 -23.68 -2.42 -7.38
N MET A 296 -22.65 -3.23 -7.06
CA MET A 296 -21.28 -2.77 -6.91
C MET A 296 -20.71 -2.17 -8.21
N LEU A 297 -20.93 -2.79 -9.37
CA LEU A 297 -20.40 -2.29 -10.65
C LEU A 297 -20.97 -0.91 -11.01
N TYR A 298 -22.27 -0.69 -10.79
CA TYR A 298 -22.89 0.62 -10.95
C TYR A 298 -22.32 1.65 -9.97
N ASP A 299 -22.10 1.27 -8.71
CA ASP A 299 -21.47 2.15 -7.72
C ASP A 299 -20.02 2.50 -8.12
N LEU A 300 -19.27 1.54 -8.67
CA LEU A 300 -17.91 1.76 -9.16
C LEU A 300 -17.88 2.73 -10.36
N MET A 301 -18.85 2.68 -11.27
CA MET A 301 -18.95 3.65 -12.38
C MET A 301 -19.08 5.09 -11.86
N VAL A 302 -19.86 5.27 -10.79
CA VAL A 302 -19.97 6.56 -10.12
C VAL A 302 -18.65 6.92 -9.44
N ILE A 303 -18.13 6.03 -8.59
CA ILE A 303 -16.92 6.27 -7.78
C ILE A 303 -15.74 6.64 -8.68
N TRP A 304 -15.58 5.96 -9.81
CA TRP A 304 -14.51 6.24 -10.77
C TRP A 304 -14.54 7.67 -11.34
N LYS A 305 -15.75 8.22 -11.51
CA LYS A 305 -15.98 9.61 -11.95
C LYS A 305 -15.94 10.61 -10.79
N THR A 306 -16.17 10.19 -9.55
CA THR A 306 -16.06 11.08 -8.39
C THR A 306 -14.61 11.44 -8.07
N PRO A 307 -14.33 12.67 -7.62
CA PRO A 307 -13.02 13.04 -7.10
C PRO A 307 -12.69 12.20 -5.86
N GLY A 308 -11.64 11.38 -5.93
CA GLY A 308 -11.17 10.54 -4.85
C GLY A 308 -9.67 10.27 -4.99
N GLU A 309 -8.98 10.09 -3.87
CA GLU A 309 -7.53 9.91 -3.83
C GLU A 309 -7.12 8.44 -3.95
N VAL A 310 -7.95 7.52 -3.46
CA VAL A 310 -7.69 6.08 -3.42
C VAL A 310 -8.30 5.39 -4.63
N GLU A 311 -7.55 4.49 -5.24
CA GLU A 311 -7.98 3.63 -6.35
C GLU A 311 -7.57 2.19 -6.06
N ASP A 312 -8.55 1.30 -5.93
CA ASP A 312 -8.34 -0.12 -5.69
C ASP A 312 -8.28 -0.92 -7.00
N GLN A 313 -7.99 -2.22 -6.90
CA GLN A 313 -7.96 -3.08 -8.07
C GLN A 313 -9.36 -3.34 -8.69
N LEU A 314 -10.48 -3.12 -7.99
CA LEU A 314 -11.82 -3.21 -8.58
C LEU A 314 -12.07 -2.04 -9.54
N CYS A 315 -11.74 -0.81 -9.13
CA CYS A 315 -11.75 0.37 -9.99
C CYS A 315 -10.82 0.18 -11.20
N CYS A 316 -9.60 -0.33 -10.97
CA CYS A 316 -8.68 -0.62 -12.06
C CYS A 316 -9.23 -1.67 -13.03
N GLY A 317 -9.90 -2.71 -12.51
CA GLY A 317 -10.49 -3.77 -13.31
C GLY A 317 -11.64 -3.25 -14.18
N LEU A 318 -12.53 -2.44 -13.60
CA LEU A 318 -13.58 -1.76 -14.36
C LEU A 318 -13.00 -0.90 -15.48
N ALA A 319 -11.96 -0.11 -15.20
CA ALA A 319 -11.29 0.70 -16.22
C ALA A 319 -10.64 -0.17 -17.32
N ALA A 320 -10.08 -1.33 -16.98
CA ALA A 320 -9.46 -2.25 -17.94
C ALA A 320 -10.47 -2.95 -18.86
N THR A 321 -11.74 -3.08 -18.44
CA THR A 321 -12.81 -3.69 -19.27
C THR A 321 -13.36 -2.77 -20.36
N VAL A 322 -12.92 -1.52 -20.43
CA VAL A 322 -13.46 -0.54 -21.37
C VAL A 322 -12.58 -0.39 -22.61
N PRO A 323 -13.17 -0.54 -23.82
CA PRO A 323 -12.46 -0.28 -25.05
C PRO A 323 -11.94 1.16 -25.10
N GLU A 324 -10.71 1.37 -25.55
CA GLU A 324 -10.27 2.71 -25.94
C GLU A 324 -11.21 3.24 -27.03
N LEU A 325 -11.84 4.40 -26.80
CA LEU A 325 -12.72 5.08 -27.76
C LEU A 325 -12.10 5.32 -29.15
N LYS A 326 -10.78 5.15 -29.30
CA LYS A 326 -10.06 5.31 -30.57
C LYS A 326 -10.24 4.12 -31.52
N ALA A 327 -10.69 2.96 -31.05
CA ALA A 327 -10.96 1.82 -31.91
C ALA A 327 -12.30 2.04 -32.65
N ARG A 328 -12.22 2.40 -33.95
CA ARG A 328 -13.38 2.58 -34.85
C ARG A 328 -14.14 1.27 -35.17
N THR A 329 -13.70 0.13 -34.65
CA THR A 329 -14.33 -1.18 -34.83
C THR A 329 -14.99 -1.62 -33.52
N PRO A 330 -16.11 -2.38 -33.58
CA PRO A 330 -16.66 -3.06 -32.41
C PRO A 330 -15.65 -4.11 -31.96
N THR A 331 -14.72 -3.72 -31.09
CA THR A 331 -13.79 -4.63 -30.45
C THR A 331 -14.59 -5.49 -29.48
N THR A 332 -14.47 -6.81 -29.63
CA THR A 332 -14.99 -7.78 -28.67
C THR A 332 -14.54 -7.37 -27.26
N ILE A 333 -15.48 -7.25 -26.32
CA ILE A 333 -15.16 -6.85 -24.96
C ILE A 333 -14.26 -7.90 -24.32
N ASN A 334 -13.09 -7.46 -23.87
CA ASN A 334 -12.12 -8.29 -23.19
C ASN A 334 -12.21 -8.03 -21.68
N VAL A 335 -12.76 -9.00 -20.94
CA VAL A 335 -12.84 -8.97 -19.49
C VAL A 335 -11.65 -9.75 -18.94
N PRO A 336 -10.73 -9.10 -18.21
CA PRO A 336 -9.60 -9.79 -17.62
C PRO A 336 -10.04 -10.77 -16.52
N ILE A 337 -9.37 -11.92 -16.44
CA ILE A 337 -9.64 -12.94 -15.41
C ILE A 337 -9.29 -12.40 -14.02
N TRP A 338 -8.24 -11.58 -13.89
CA TRP A 338 -7.83 -10.96 -12.64
C TRP A 338 -8.91 -10.00 -12.11
N PHE A 339 -9.72 -9.41 -13.00
CA PHE A 339 -10.88 -8.62 -12.58
C PHE A 339 -12.02 -9.52 -12.09
N CYS A 340 -12.30 -10.63 -12.79
CA CYS A 340 -13.21 -11.66 -12.28
C CYS A 340 -12.78 -12.17 -10.88
N PHE A 341 -11.49 -12.43 -10.70
CA PHE A 341 -10.88 -12.77 -9.42
C PHE A 341 -11.08 -11.67 -8.36
N ALA A 342 -10.85 -10.40 -8.70
CA ALA A 342 -11.07 -9.27 -7.79
C ALA A 342 -12.52 -9.17 -7.32
N VAL A 343 -13.48 -9.35 -8.25
CA VAL A 343 -14.92 -9.36 -7.93
C VAL A 343 -15.29 -10.57 -7.07
N GLN A 344 -14.68 -11.74 -7.32
CA GLN A 344 -14.87 -12.90 -6.45
C GLN A 344 -14.31 -12.65 -5.04
N VAL A 345 -13.15 -12.00 -4.92
CA VAL A 345 -12.58 -11.59 -3.63
C VAL A 345 -13.49 -10.60 -2.89
N TYR A 346 -14.16 -9.69 -3.61
CA TYR A 346 -15.18 -8.83 -3.02
C TYR A 346 -16.35 -9.64 -2.45
N LEU A 347 -16.89 -10.61 -3.21
CA LEU A 347 -17.97 -11.49 -2.75
C LEU A 347 -17.55 -12.33 -1.54
N ASP A 348 -16.34 -12.88 -1.55
CA ASP A 348 -15.80 -13.64 -0.43
C ASP A 348 -15.72 -12.78 0.84
N ALA A 349 -15.26 -11.53 0.71
CA ALA A 349 -15.20 -10.59 1.82
C ALA A 349 -16.61 -10.18 2.31
N LEU A 350 -17.55 -9.97 1.38
CA LEU A 350 -18.95 -9.66 1.68
C LEU A 350 -19.62 -10.77 2.51
N HIS A 351 -19.27 -12.04 2.26
CA HIS A 351 -19.84 -13.19 2.97
C HIS A 351 -19.08 -13.57 4.25
N SER A 352 -17.79 -13.24 4.37
CA SER A 352 -16.93 -13.70 5.48
C SER A 352 -16.65 -12.63 6.53
N VAL A 353 -16.68 -11.34 6.18
CA VAL A 353 -16.43 -10.24 7.11
C VAL A 353 -17.76 -9.67 7.58
N LYS A 354 -17.88 -9.41 8.90
CA LYS A 354 -19.10 -8.82 9.45
C LYS A 354 -19.39 -7.47 8.77
N LEU A 355 -20.63 -7.32 8.28
CA LEU A 355 -21.11 -6.08 7.66
C LEU A 355 -20.77 -4.87 8.54
N GLU A 356 -20.36 -3.77 7.89
CA GLU A 356 -19.92 -2.51 8.51
C GLU A 356 -18.66 -2.58 9.38
N LYS A 357 -18.08 -3.74 9.66
CA LYS A 357 -16.89 -3.82 10.53
C LYS A 357 -15.73 -3.00 9.97
N GLY A 358 -15.47 -3.11 8.67
CA GLY A 358 -14.47 -2.29 7.97
C GLY A 358 -14.82 -0.79 8.00
N TRP A 359 -16.08 -0.44 7.74
CA TRP A 359 -16.55 0.96 7.82
C TRP A 359 -16.37 1.57 9.21
N ASN A 360 -16.72 0.83 10.27
CA ASN A 360 -16.55 1.28 11.64
C ASN A 360 -15.07 1.48 12.01
N ALA A 361 -14.17 0.64 11.48
CA ALA A 361 -12.74 0.82 11.66
C ALA A 361 -12.21 2.08 10.95
N LEU A 362 -12.66 2.34 9.71
CA LEU A 362 -12.34 3.57 8.99
C LEU A 362 -12.85 4.82 9.74
N LYS A 363 -14.10 4.80 10.23
CA LYS A 363 -14.64 5.91 11.05
C LYS A 363 -13.76 6.21 12.25
N ARG A 364 -13.24 5.20 12.95
CA ARG A 364 -12.32 5.42 14.07
C ARG A 364 -11.05 6.15 13.64
N VAL A 365 -10.46 5.80 12.49
CA VAL A 365 -9.29 6.50 11.93
C VAL A 365 -9.63 7.95 11.58
N ARG A 366 -10.75 8.18 10.89
CA ARG A 366 -11.21 9.53 10.54
C ARG A 366 -11.43 10.40 11.78
N ASN A 367 -12.13 9.88 12.78
CA ASN A 367 -12.42 10.59 14.03
C ASN A 367 -11.13 10.98 14.77
N TYR A 368 -10.15 10.07 14.82
CA TYR A 368 -8.85 10.37 15.42
C TYR A 368 -8.13 11.51 14.70
N ILE A 369 -8.05 11.46 13.36
CA ILE A 369 -7.36 12.48 12.58
C ILE A 369 -8.07 13.83 12.71
N HIS A 370 -9.41 13.86 12.63
CA HIS A 370 -10.18 15.09 12.89
C HIS A 370 -9.92 15.66 14.29
N HIS A 371 -9.81 14.79 15.30
CA HIS A 371 -9.50 15.21 16.65
C HIS A 371 -8.09 15.80 16.76
N ALA A 372 -7.08 15.17 16.14
CA ALA A 372 -5.69 15.60 16.16
C ALA A 372 -5.47 16.98 15.53
N ILE A 373 -6.18 17.28 14.43
CA ILE A 373 -6.07 18.58 13.73
C ILE A 373 -7.11 19.61 14.21
N LYS A 374 -7.86 19.31 15.28
CA LYS A 374 -8.93 20.19 15.77
C LYS A 374 -8.36 21.54 16.20
N GLY A 375 -8.96 22.62 15.69
CA GLY A 375 -8.57 24.00 16.03
C GLY A 375 -7.41 24.54 15.21
N MET A 376 -6.85 23.76 14.28
CA MET A 376 -5.88 24.26 13.31
C MET A 376 -6.60 25.00 12.17
N PRO A 377 -6.02 26.09 11.62
CA PRO A 377 -6.59 26.78 10.46
C PRO A 377 -6.72 25.84 9.26
N GLU A 378 -7.86 25.86 8.57
CA GLU A 378 -8.05 25.04 7.36
C GLU A 378 -7.12 25.45 6.22
N THR A 379 -6.64 26.70 6.24
CA THR A 379 -5.64 27.23 5.31
C THR A 379 -4.22 26.74 5.58
N GLU A 380 -3.96 26.12 6.72
CA GLU A 380 -2.65 25.53 7.02
C GLU A 380 -2.38 24.38 6.03
N PRO A 381 -1.30 24.43 5.23
CA PRO A 381 -1.10 23.51 4.11
C PRO A 381 -1.14 22.02 4.50
N HIS A 382 -0.59 21.67 5.66
CA HIS A 382 -0.59 20.31 6.17
C HIS A 382 -1.99 19.82 6.56
N CYS A 383 -2.81 20.71 7.13
CA CYS A 383 -4.21 20.41 7.44
C CYS A 383 -5.07 20.33 6.18
N ALA A 384 -4.89 21.23 5.22
CA ALA A 384 -5.63 21.24 3.96
C ALA A 384 -5.49 19.91 3.21
N VAL A 385 -4.28 19.33 3.16
CA VAL A 385 -4.04 18.03 2.53
C VAL A 385 -4.79 16.90 3.24
N LEU A 386 -4.85 16.91 4.58
CA LEU A 386 -5.59 15.90 5.33
C LEU A 386 -7.10 16.04 5.16
N LEU A 387 -7.61 17.28 5.23
CA LEU A 387 -9.02 17.59 5.04
C LEU A 387 -9.52 17.13 3.68
N LYS A 388 -8.72 17.26 2.60
CA LYS A 388 -9.08 16.74 1.28
C LYS A 388 -9.47 15.26 1.30
N GLY A 389 -8.72 14.43 2.03
CA GLY A 389 -9.00 13.00 2.15
C GLY A 389 -10.17 12.69 3.10
N LEU A 390 -10.32 13.46 4.18
CA LEU A 390 -11.40 13.29 5.16
C LEU A 390 -12.76 13.69 4.59
N ASP A 391 -12.78 14.76 3.78
CA ASP A 391 -13.96 15.37 3.18
C ASP A 391 -14.62 14.49 2.12
N TYR A 392 -13.90 13.51 1.56
CA TYR A 392 -14.46 12.51 0.64
C TYR A 392 -15.69 11.79 1.24
N PHE A 393 -15.75 11.68 2.57
CA PHE A 393 -16.81 10.97 3.28
C PHE A 393 -17.85 11.88 3.95
N ARG A 394 -17.81 13.20 3.70
CA ARG A 394 -18.76 14.16 4.28
C ARG A 394 -20.21 13.85 3.92
N ALA A 395 -20.43 13.47 2.67
CA ALA A 395 -21.72 13.06 2.14
C ALA A 395 -21.55 11.80 1.31
N ASP A 396 -22.52 10.90 1.37
CA ASP A 396 -22.56 9.76 0.47
C ASP A 396 -23.08 10.21 -0.90
N ALA A 397 -22.14 10.38 -1.84
CA ALA A 397 -22.43 10.71 -3.23
C ALA A 397 -23.32 9.67 -3.90
N LEU A 398 -23.17 8.38 -3.57
CA LEU A 398 -24.01 7.32 -4.14
C LEU A 398 -25.45 7.49 -3.69
N ALA A 399 -25.67 7.66 -2.38
CA ALA A 399 -27.02 7.86 -1.85
C ALA A 399 -27.69 9.16 -2.33
N LEU A 400 -26.93 10.17 -2.77
CA LEU A 400 -27.49 11.37 -3.44
C LEU A 400 -28.02 11.09 -4.85
N MET A 401 -27.52 10.05 -5.53
CA MET A 401 -27.90 9.66 -6.89
C MET A 401 -28.76 8.40 -6.96
N ARG A 402 -29.15 7.83 -5.81
CA ARG A 402 -29.91 6.59 -5.71
C ARG A 402 -31.32 6.86 -5.15
N PRO A 403 -32.29 5.94 -5.39
CA PRO A 403 -33.63 6.03 -4.80
C PRO A 403 -33.60 6.18 -3.28
N GLN A 404 -34.67 6.74 -2.69
CA GLN A 404 -34.76 6.98 -1.23
C GLN A 404 -34.60 5.72 -0.37
N SER A 405 -34.85 4.53 -0.92
CA SER A 405 -34.67 3.24 -0.23
C SER A 405 -33.20 2.84 -0.05
N TYR A 406 -32.26 3.52 -0.74
CA TYR A 406 -30.83 3.25 -0.62
C TYR A 406 -30.30 3.77 0.72
N LYS A 407 -29.78 2.86 1.54
CA LYS A 407 -29.16 3.22 2.82
C LYS A 407 -27.83 3.94 2.56
N GLU A 408 -27.51 4.94 3.37
CA GLU A 408 -26.23 5.62 3.25
C GLU A 408 -25.05 4.66 3.44
N PHE A 409 -24.01 4.93 2.66
CA PHE A 409 -22.70 4.30 2.68
C PHE A 409 -22.76 2.80 2.40
N VAL A 410 -23.78 2.28 1.70
CA VAL A 410 -23.93 0.83 1.41
C VAL A 410 -22.67 0.26 0.74
N PHE A 411 -22.12 0.93 -0.28
CA PHE A 411 -20.89 0.50 -0.93
C PHE A 411 -19.75 0.21 0.06
N ILE A 412 -19.41 1.18 0.92
CA ILE A 412 -18.30 1.02 1.87
C ILE A 412 -18.65 0.13 3.08
N ARG A 413 -19.93 0.04 3.46
CA ARG A 413 -20.42 -0.87 4.50
C ARG A 413 -20.28 -2.33 4.10
N ARG A 414 -20.42 -2.61 2.80
CA ARG A 414 -20.28 -3.94 2.18
C ARG A 414 -18.87 -4.23 1.66
N ASN A 415 -18.02 -3.21 1.51
CA ASN A 415 -16.68 -3.33 0.93
C ASN A 415 -15.56 -3.07 1.97
N PRO A 416 -15.15 -4.09 2.75
CA PRO A 416 -14.07 -3.93 3.73
C PRO A 416 -12.70 -3.68 3.07
N LEU A 417 -12.47 -4.14 1.83
CA LEU A 417 -11.26 -3.83 1.06
C LEU A 417 -11.13 -2.31 0.86
N TRP A 418 -12.17 -1.68 0.32
CA TRP A 418 -12.20 -0.23 0.10
C TRP A 418 -12.05 0.55 1.41
N ALA A 419 -12.79 0.15 2.46
CA ALA A 419 -12.69 0.78 3.77
C ALA A 419 -11.27 0.72 4.35
N GLY A 420 -10.58 -0.43 4.20
CA GLY A 420 -9.23 -0.60 4.68
C GLY A 420 -8.18 0.17 3.88
N LEU A 421 -8.29 0.24 2.56
CA LEU A 421 -7.39 1.04 1.73
C LEU A 421 -7.46 2.52 2.09
N TRP A 422 -8.67 3.05 2.31
CA TRP A 422 -8.85 4.42 2.80
C TRP A 422 -8.30 4.61 4.21
N ALA A 423 -8.46 3.65 5.10
CA ALA A 423 -7.88 3.73 6.44
C ALA A 423 -6.36 3.81 6.37
N HIS A 424 -5.72 2.96 5.55
CA HIS A 424 -4.27 2.99 5.34
C HIS A 424 -3.79 4.30 4.69
N TYR A 425 -4.50 4.80 3.69
CA TYR A 425 -4.25 6.09 3.04
C TYR A 425 -4.24 7.23 4.07
N LEU A 426 -5.31 7.34 4.86
CA LEU A 426 -5.45 8.42 5.85
C LEU A 426 -4.37 8.36 6.93
N ARG A 427 -4.04 7.17 7.46
CA ARG A 427 -2.96 7.00 8.44
C ARG A 427 -1.61 7.44 7.90
N THR A 428 -1.28 6.98 6.69
CA THR A 428 0.02 7.32 6.10
C THR A 428 0.10 8.80 5.79
N ARG A 429 -0.98 9.42 5.29
CA ARG A 429 -1.04 10.87 5.06
C ARG A 429 -0.95 11.66 6.37
N PHE A 430 -1.64 11.23 7.43
CA PHE A 430 -1.57 11.84 8.76
C PHE A 430 -0.13 11.91 9.26
N HIS A 431 0.57 10.78 9.21
CA HIS A 431 2.00 10.71 9.53
C HIS A 431 2.85 11.64 8.65
N ASP A 432 2.70 11.53 7.33
CA ASP A 432 3.49 12.29 6.37
C ASP A 432 3.32 13.80 6.53
N GLN A 433 2.12 14.28 6.85
CA GLN A 433 1.86 15.70 7.09
C GLN A 433 2.28 16.12 8.50
N GLY A 434 2.01 15.30 9.51
CA GLY A 434 2.40 15.56 10.89
C GLY A 434 3.91 15.67 11.07
N VAL A 435 4.67 14.73 10.50
CA VAL A 435 6.15 14.79 10.53
C VAL A 435 6.65 16.05 9.83
N ARG A 436 6.11 16.42 8.65
CA ARG A 436 6.51 17.66 7.95
C ARG A 436 6.21 18.90 8.79
N TYR A 437 5.04 18.94 9.43
CA TYR A 437 4.65 20.02 10.32
C TYR A 437 5.59 20.12 11.53
N ALA A 438 5.94 19.00 12.15
CA ALA A 438 6.87 18.93 13.27
C ALA A 438 8.34 19.13 12.88
N ALA A 439 8.72 18.82 11.63
CA ALA A 439 10.10 18.85 11.14
C ALA A 439 10.64 20.27 10.90
N THR A 440 9.78 21.29 10.88
CA THR A 440 10.23 22.69 10.83
C THR A 440 11.13 22.97 12.04
N PRO A 441 12.45 23.19 11.85
CA PRO A 441 13.36 23.34 12.97
C PRO A 441 12.96 24.53 13.84
N GLY A 442 12.91 24.31 15.14
CA GLY A 442 12.42 25.32 16.07
C GLY A 442 11.75 24.68 17.25
N PHE A 443 10.42 24.54 17.18
CA PHE A 443 9.62 24.20 18.34
C PHE A 443 9.95 22.82 18.92
N VAL A 444 9.76 21.77 18.14
CA VAL A 444 9.94 20.39 18.62
C VAL A 444 11.41 20.10 18.96
N LEU A 445 12.33 20.48 18.06
CA LEU A 445 13.75 20.25 18.23
C LEU A 445 14.30 20.88 19.52
N TYR A 446 14.11 22.19 19.69
CA TYR A 446 14.72 22.89 20.83
C TYR A 446 13.98 22.62 22.13
N THR A 447 12.67 22.34 22.10
CA THR A 447 11.95 21.86 23.29
C THR A 447 12.51 20.51 23.76
N THR A 448 12.79 19.60 22.84
CA THR A 448 13.42 18.30 23.15
C THR A 448 14.80 18.48 23.78
N GLN A 449 15.63 19.37 23.24
CA GLN A 449 16.95 19.67 23.80
C GLN A 449 16.87 20.32 25.19
N LEU A 450 15.94 21.28 25.38
CA LEU A 450 15.70 21.91 26.68
C LEU A 450 15.24 20.89 27.71
N TYR A 451 14.24 20.07 27.36
CA TYR A 451 13.71 19.03 28.24
C TYR A 451 14.80 18.03 28.65
N HIS A 452 15.62 17.57 27.70
CA HIS A 452 16.78 16.73 28.01
C HIS A 452 17.75 17.40 28.99
N CYS A 453 18.08 18.68 28.78
CA CYS A 453 18.90 19.45 29.73
C CYS A 453 18.27 19.49 31.12
N LEU A 454 16.98 19.81 31.22
CA LEU A 454 16.27 19.91 32.50
C LEU A 454 16.25 18.58 33.25
N ARG A 455 15.99 17.46 32.57
CA ARG A 455 15.99 16.10 33.16
C ARG A 455 17.34 15.67 33.74
N GLN A 456 18.44 16.32 33.36
CA GLN A 456 19.77 16.08 33.93
C GLN A 456 20.08 16.97 35.15
N GLN A 457 19.18 17.88 35.52
CA GLN A 457 19.39 18.78 36.66
C GLN A 457 18.55 18.37 37.87
N PRO A 458 19.06 18.56 39.10
CA PRO A 458 18.31 18.24 40.33
C PRO A 458 17.11 19.17 40.59
N ILE A 459 16.92 20.20 39.76
CA ILE A 459 15.86 21.20 39.89
C ILE A 459 14.57 20.83 39.14
N PHE A 460 14.54 19.67 38.48
CA PHE A 460 13.43 19.28 37.62
C PHE A 460 13.21 17.75 37.66
N ASP A 461 12.01 17.34 38.06
CA ASP A 461 11.57 15.96 38.18
C ASP A 461 10.38 15.63 37.23
N GLY A 462 9.90 16.63 36.47
CA GLY A 462 8.75 16.48 35.58
C GLY A 462 8.99 15.47 34.45
N LEU A 463 7.99 14.63 34.18
CA LEU A 463 8.00 13.64 33.11
C LEU A 463 7.08 14.07 31.95
N TRP A 464 7.66 14.26 30.76
CA TRP A 464 6.91 14.48 29.54
C TRP A 464 6.91 13.19 28.69
N LYS A 465 5.99 12.28 29.01
CA LYS A 465 5.91 10.95 28.37
C LYS A 465 5.87 10.99 26.85
N ASP A 466 5.06 11.86 26.26
CA ASP A 466 4.95 11.95 24.80
C ASP A 466 6.28 12.35 24.13
N LEU A 467 7.08 13.18 24.79
CA LEU A 467 8.38 13.64 24.28
C LEU A 467 9.48 12.57 24.47
N GLU A 468 9.39 11.77 25.53
CA GLU A 468 10.23 10.57 25.72
C GLU A 468 9.94 9.55 24.60
N GLN A 469 8.65 9.25 24.35
CA GLN A 469 8.23 8.33 23.29
C GLN A 469 8.70 8.82 21.90
N LEU A 470 8.58 10.12 21.63
CA LEU A 470 9.09 10.73 20.39
C LEU A 470 10.60 10.51 20.27
N THR A 471 11.35 10.78 21.33
CA THR A 471 12.82 10.68 21.34
C THR A 471 13.29 9.25 21.15
N GLU A 472 12.59 8.28 21.73
CA GLU A 472 12.84 6.85 21.54
C GLU A 472 12.56 6.42 20.09
N THR A 473 11.38 6.78 19.56
CA THR A 473 10.92 6.37 18.22
C THR A 473 11.80 6.97 17.11
N GLN A 474 12.14 8.25 17.22
CA GLN A 474 12.94 8.97 16.21
C GLN A 474 14.44 8.71 16.36
N GLY A 475 14.86 8.22 17.52
CA GLY A 475 16.26 8.09 17.91
C GLY A 475 16.91 9.43 18.26
N LYS A 476 17.90 9.38 19.15
CA LYS A 476 18.61 10.56 19.68
C LYS A 476 19.27 11.41 18.58
N SER A 477 19.66 10.82 17.45
CA SER A 477 20.26 11.54 16.31
C SER A 477 19.30 12.51 15.62
N ALA A 478 17.99 12.37 15.81
CA ALA A 478 16.98 13.31 15.31
C ALA A 478 16.98 14.64 16.09
N PHE A 479 17.57 14.69 17.28
CA PHE A 479 17.56 15.86 18.16
C PHE A 479 18.95 16.37 18.55
N PHE A 480 19.96 15.50 18.49
CA PHE A 480 21.33 15.82 18.91
C PHE A 480 22.35 15.45 17.84
N LYS A 481 23.43 16.23 17.74
CA LYS A 481 24.64 15.82 17.01
C LYS A 481 25.61 15.07 17.91
N GLY A 482 25.83 13.79 17.59
CA GLY A 482 26.63 12.89 18.43
C GLY A 482 25.84 12.41 19.64
N ALA A 483 26.57 12.07 20.71
CA ALA A 483 25.94 11.68 21.98
C ALA A 483 25.17 12.86 22.60
N PRO A 484 24.03 12.61 23.30
CA PRO A 484 23.31 13.67 24.01
C PRO A 484 24.24 14.38 25.01
N PRO A 485 24.25 15.74 25.05
CA PRO A 485 25.14 16.45 25.94
C PRO A 485 24.78 16.27 27.42
N THR A 486 25.78 16.43 28.29
CA THR A 486 25.66 16.31 29.76
C THR A 486 26.24 17.53 30.51
N SER A 487 26.77 18.52 29.79
CA SER A 487 27.35 19.75 30.35
C SER A 487 26.75 20.99 29.66
N PHE A 488 26.79 22.14 30.35
CA PHE A 488 26.26 23.40 29.80
C PHE A 488 26.96 23.84 28.52
N ASP A 489 28.28 23.69 28.42
CA ASP A 489 29.01 23.91 27.17
C ASP A 489 28.60 22.94 26.08
N GLY A 490 28.36 21.67 26.44
CA GLY A 490 27.84 20.67 25.53
C GLY A 490 26.45 21.02 24.99
N TYR A 491 25.54 21.49 25.84
CA TYR A 491 24.21 21.95 25.42
C TYR A 491 24.30 23.15 24.48
N THR A 492 25.12 24.16 24.80
CA THR A 492 25.34 25.33 23.94
C THR A 492 25.91 24.92 22.57
N ASN A 493 26.96 24.10 22.55
CA ASN A 493 27.60 23.69 21.30
C ASN A 493 26.67 22.84 20.43
N ASN A 494 25.98 21.86 21.02
CA ASN A 494 25.04 21.00 20.30
C ASN A 494 23.88 21.82 19.69
N TYR A 495 23.32 22.73 20.48
CA TYR A 495 22.29 23.67 20.03
C TYR A 495 22.77 24.51 18.83
N MET A 496 23.97 25.12 18.94
CA MET A 496 24.51 25.94 17.85
C MET A 496 24.75 25.13 16.58
N ILE A 497 25.25 23.90 16.70
CA ILE A 497 25.44 23.00 15.55
C ILE A 497 24.09 22.65 14.92
N CYS A 498 23.09 22.28 15.73
CA CYS A 498 21.75 21.96 15.24
C CYS A 498 21.04 23.15 14.59
N MET A 499 21.34 24.39 15.00
CA MET A 499 20.86 25.61 14.35
C MET A 499 21.47 25.82 12.94
N GLY A 500 22.62 25.20 12.67
CA GLY A 500 23.36 25.30 11.41
C GLY A 500 24.73 25.97 11.54
N THR A 501 25.23 26.21 12.76
CA THR A 501 26.61 26.70 12.95
C THR A 501 27.60 25.56 12.65
N SER A 502 28.59 25.80 11.80
CA SER A 502 29.60 24.78 11.46
C SER A 502 30.36 24.30 12.70
N ILE A 503 30.61 22.99 12.79
CA ILE A 503 31.43 22.35 13.85
C ILE A 503 32.85 22.94 13.87
N ALA A 504 33.38 23.35 12.70
CA ALA A 504 34.68 23.99 12.58
C ALA A 504 34.79 25.33 13.34
N ASN A 505 33.66 25.97 13.67
CA ASN A 505 33.64 27.19 14.47
C ASN A 505 34.01 26.94 15.95
N PHE A 506 34.08 25.68 16.39
CA PHE A 506 34.35 25.26 17.77
C PHE A 506 35.69 24.53 17.93
N ALA A 507 36.53 24.47 16.90
CA ALA A 507 37.86 23.85 16.95
C ALA A 507 38.87 24.75 17.68
N ALA A 508 39.82 24.14 18.41
CA ALA A 508 40.76 24.84 19.30
C ALA A 508 41.65 25.90 18.63
N ASN A 509 41.91 25.80 17.32
CA ASN A 509 42.82 26.69 16.57
C ASN A 509 42.09 27.57 15.53
N LYS A 510 41.04 28.28 15.95
CA LYS A 510 40.23 29.12 15.05
C LYS A 510 40.91 30.48 14.73
N ARG A 511 40.90 30.88 13.45
CA ARG A 511 41.15 32.26 12.99
C ARG A 511 39.86 33.08 12.97
N ASP A 512 39.96 34.37 13.31
CA ASP A 512 38.83 35.26 13.64
C ASP A 512 38.00 35.73 12.42
N ASN A 513 37.30 34.79 11.77
CA ASN A 513 36.46 35.04 10.59
C ASN A 513 34.97 34.72 10.82
N LYS A 514 34.12 35.27 9.92
CA LYS A 514 32.64 35.11 9.86
C LYS A 514 32.20 33.66 10.13
N LEU A 515 31.11 33.51 10.90
CA LEU A 515 30.47 32.23 11.21
C LEU A 515 30.14 31.46 9.92
N LYS A 516 30.74 30.29 9.75
CA LYS A 516 30.38 29.37 8.67
C LYS A 516 29.06 28.68 9.00
N VAL A 517 28.09 28.76 8.08
CA VAL A 517 26.79 28.07 8.17
C VAL A 517 26.87 26.75 7.40
N ALA A 518 26.32 25.68 7.97
CA ALA A 518 26.19 24.38 7.35
C ALA A 518 24.77 23.86 7.53
N GLU A 519 23.87 24.22 6.60
CA GLU A 519 22.45 23.82 6.64
C GLU A 519 22.26 22.30 6.61
N GLN A 520 23.18 21.57 5.98
CA GLN A 520 23.22 20.11 5.94
C GLN A 520 23.36 19.47 7.34
N ASN A 521 23.78 20.24 8.35
CA ASN A 521 23.90 19.78 9.72
C ASN A 521 22.58 19.89 10.52
N ARG A 522 21.47 20.39 9.96
CA ARG A 522 20.22 20.41 10.72
C ARG A 522 19.68 18.99 10.94
N PRO A 523 19.32 18.59 12.17
CA PRO A 523 18.62 17.33 12.40
C PRO A 523 17.27 17.33 11.68
N LEU A 524 16.86 16.17 11.18
CA LEU A 524 15.56 15.97 10.54
C LEU A 524 14.85 14.79 11.20
N LEU A 525 13.54 14.96 11.42
CA LEU A 525 12.69 13.86 11.83
C LEU A 525 12.61 12.82 10.71
N LEU A 526 12.64 11.56 11.09
CA LEU A 526 12.48 10.40 10.24
C LEU A 526 11.01 10.17 9.91
N PHE A 527 10.77 9.86 8.64
CA PHE A 527 9.48 9.35 8.20
C PHE A 527 9.41 7.84 8.45
N MET A 528 8.71 7.47 9.53
CA MET A 528 8.36 6.11 9.90
C MET A 528 7.41 5.41 8.89
N GLY A 529 7.17 4.10 9.08
CA GLY A 529 6.26 3.33 8.23
C GLY A 529 6.77 3.08 6.81
N LYS A 530 8.00 2.54 6.69
CA LYS A 530 8.70 2.38 5.39
C LYS A 530 7.88 1.58 4.39
N THR A 531 7.27 0.48 4.82
CA THR A 531 6.51 -0.44 3.97
C THR A 531 5.23 0.23 3.48
N SER A 532 4.48 0.84 4.42
CA SER A 532 3.27 1.61 4.13
C SER A 532 3.54 2.73 3.13
N ARG A 533 4.62 3.49 3.33
CA ARG A 533 5.00 4.58 2.42
C ARG A 533 5.46 4.11 1.05
N LYS A 534 6.13 2.94 0.95
CA LYS A 534 6.50 2.34 -0.34
C LYS A 534 5.29 1.80 -1.13
N LEU A 535 4.20 1.42 -0.45
CA LEU A 535 2.97 0.94 -1.09
C LEU A 535 1.95 2.04 -1.38
N MET A 536 2.04 3.18 -0.68
CA MET A 536 1.16 4.33 -0.89
C MET A 536 0.98 4.73 -2.37
N PRO A 537 2.04 4.83 -3.19
CA PRO A 537 1.89 5.21 -4.60
C PRO A 537 1.07 4.20 -5.42
N ARG A 538 0.92 2.94 -4.99
CA ARG A 538 0.16 1.92 -5.72
C ARG A 538 -1.34 2.01 -5.47
N ILE A 539 -1.77 2.55 -4.33
CA ILE A 539 -3.19 2.63 -3.94
C ILE A 539 -3.84 4.00 -4.23
N VAL A 540 -3.08 4.95 -4.78
CA VAL A 540 -3.60 6.28 -5.15
C VAL A 540 -3.98 6.32 -6.63
N LYS A 541 -4.96 7.17 -6.99
CA LYS A 541 -5.39 7.38 -8.39
C LYS A 541 -4.24 7.90 -9.24
N ASN A 542 -4.10 7.38 -10.46
CA ASN A 542 -2.96 7.66 -11.36
C ASN A 542 -1.57 7.36 -10.73
N GLY A 543 -1.55 6.42 -9.79
CA GLY A 543 -0.36 6.00 -9.06
C GLY A 543 0.57 5.08 -9.85
N ASP A 544 1.46 4.39 -9.15
CA ASP A 544 2.31 3.35 -9.75
C ASP A 544 1.44 2.17 -10.21
N ARG A 545 1.51 1.87 -11.51
CA ARG A 545 0.75 0.78 -12.15
C ARG A 545 1.67 -0.29 -12.75
N ARG A 546 2.99 -0.18 -12.56
CA ARG A 546 3.96 -1.15 -13.09
C ARG A 546 3.66 -2.55 -12.52
N PRO A 547 3.88 -3.62 -13.30
CA PRO A 547 3.69 -4.99 -12.84
C PRO A 547 4.38 -5.23 -11.49
N LEU A 548 3.69 -5.93 -10.60
CA LEU A 548 4.15 -6.20 -9.25
C LEU A 548 4.70 -7.62 -9.20
N THR A 549 5.87 -7.80 -8.60
CA THR A 549 6.48 -9.13 -8.43
C THR A 549 6.59 -9.50 -6.96
N ASN A 550 6.71 -10.79 -6.69
CA ASN A 550 6.99 -11.29 -5.35
C ASN A 550 8.33 -10.76 -4.81
N GLU A 551 9.31 -10.54 -5.70
CA GLU A 551 10.63 -9.97 -5.38
C GLU A 551 10.51 -8.54 -4.87
N TYR A 552 9.67 -7.71 -5.51
CA TYR A 552 9.41 -6.36 -5.04
C TYR A 552 8.81 -6.37 -3.62
N ILE A 553 7.84 -7.25 -3.35
CA ILE A 553 7.25 -7.36 -2.01
C ILE A 553 8.33 -7.75 -0.98
N ARG A 554 9.23 -8.69 -1.32
CA ARG A 554 10.35 -9.07 -0.43
C ARG A 554 11.35 -7.93 -0.21
N GLU A 555 11.55 -7.04 -1.17
CA GLU A 555 12.46 -5.90 -1.07
C GLU A 555 11.92 -4.79 -0.15
N ILE A 556 10.60 -4.60 -0.14
CA ILE A 556 9.98 -3.59 0.72
C ILE A 556 9.84 -4.03 2.18
N LEU A 557 9.83 -5.35 2.43
CA LEU A 557 9.75 -5.93 3.77
C LEU A 557 11.05 -5.76 4.58
N PRO A 558 10.96 -5.56 5.91
CA PRO A 558 12.12 -5.60 6.80
C PRO A 558 12.83 -6.95 6.75
N GLU A 559 14.18 -6.95 6.77
CA GLU A 559 14.98 -8.19 6.68
C GLU A 559 14.66 -9.19 7.80
N GLN A 560 14.27 -8.68 8.96
CA GLN A 560 13.90 -9.43 10.16
C GLN A 560 12.71 -10.37 9.94
N HIS A 561 11.89 -10.13 8.90
CA HIS A 561 10.70 -10.93 8.62
C HIS A 561 10.93 -12.01 7.55
N ARG A 562 12.11 -12.06 6.92
CA ARG A 562 12.47 -13.08 5.91
C ARG A 562 12.55 -14.51 6.45
N GLN A 563 12.58 -14.69 7.78
CA GLN A 563 12.66 -15.99 8.47
C GLN A 563 11.30 -16.51 8.99
N SER A 564 10.19 -15.82 8.70
CA SER A 564 8.86 -16.20 9.18
C SER A 564 8.28 -17.40 8.41
N GLN A 565 7.53 -18.27 9.10
CA GLN A 565 6.70 -19.33 8.47
C GLN A 565 5.45 -18.78 7.76
N ASN A 566 5.12 -17.50 7.97
CA ASN A 566 3.97 -16.85 7.35
C ASN A 566 4.16 -16.70 5.84
N THR A 567 3.06 -16.70 5.09
CA THR A 567 3.10 -16.41 3.65
C THR A 567 3.55 -14.97 3.40
N LEU A 568 4.00 -14.66 2.17
CA LEU A 568 4.50 -13.33 1.82
C LEU A 568 3.46 -12.22 2.07
N LEU A 569 2.19 -12.49 1.78
CA LEU A 569 1.09 -11.55 2.00
C LEU A 569 0.77 -11.38 3.50
N GLN A 570 0.87 -12.44 4.29
CA GLN A 570 0.73 -12.37 5.75
C GLN A 570 1.88 -11.58 6.40
N GLN A 571 3.11 -11.78 5.93
CA GLN A 571 4.26 -10.97 6.36
C GLN A 571 4.04 -9.50 6.04
N LEU A 572 3.51 -9.19 4.86
CA LEU A 572 3.16 -7.84 4.46
C LEU A 572 2.10 -7.21 5.37
N ALA A 573 0.98 -7.91 5.60
CA ALA A 573 -0.06 -7.44 6.50
C ALA A 573 0.48 -7.21 7.92
N ASN A 574 1.23 -8.16 8.47
CA ASN A 574 1.80 -8.04 9.82
C ASN A 574 2.78 -6.86 9.92
N THR A 575 3.59 -6.63 8.89
CA THR A 575 4.54 -5.49 8.83
C THR A 575 3.79 -4.17 8.87
N ILE A 576 2.79 -4.00 8.00
CA ILE A 576 1.98 -2.77 7.96
C ILE A 576 1.26 -2.57 9.28
N ALA A 577 0.71 -3.64 9.88
CA ALA A 577 0.06 -3.56 11.19
C ALA A 577 1.04 -3.09 12.29
N GLY A 578 2.28 -3.57 12.27
CA GLY A 578 3.35 -3.14 13.18
C GLY A 578 3.78 -1.67 13.00
N GLU A 579 3.60 -1.10 11.81
CA GLU A 579 3.90 0.32 11.53
C GLU A 579 2.80 1.27 12.04
N ILE A 580 1.59 0.78 12.34
CA ILE A 580 0.43 1.63 12.70
C ILE A 580 0.69 2.53 13.93
N PRO A 581 1.27 2.07 15.04
CA PRO A 581 1.53 2.93 16.19
C PRO A 581 2.41 4.13 15.85
N GLU A 582 3.38 3.96 14.95
CA GLU A 582 4.26 5.04 14.50
C GLU A 582 3.55 5.97 13.51
N LEU A 583 2.76 5.42 12.59
CA LEU A 583 1.98 6.20 11.62
C LEU A 583 0.86 7.03 12.29
N MET A 584 0.38 6.57 13.44
CA MET A 584 -0.70 7.24 14.18
C MET A 584 -0.17 8.13 15.31
N PHE A 585 1.14 8.28 15.46
CA PHE A 585 1.70 9.19 16.46
C PHE A 585 1.35 10.65 16.10
N ASP A 586 0.78 11.39 17.04
CA ASP A 586 0.25 12.74 16.81
C ASP A 586 1.36 13.82 16.88
N TYR A 587 2.09 13.95 15.78
CA TYR A 587 3.10 14.99 15.61
C TYR A 587 2.53 16.43 15.65
N PHE A 588 1.23 16.62 15.36
CA PHE A 588 0.58 17.92 15.45
C PHE A 588 0.47 18.37 16.90
N ALA A 589 0.01 17.48 17.78
CA ALA A 589 -0.03 17.73 19.22
C ALA A 589 1.37 18.02 19.78
N ILE A 590 2.40 17.26 19.39
CA ILE A 590 3.78 17.52 19.81
C ILE A 590 4.26 18.91 19.40
N HIS A 591 4.03 19.30 18.14
CA HIS A 591 4.41 20.63 17.65
C HIS A 591 3.70 21.72 18.46
N ASN A 592 2.38 21.62 18.60
CA ASN A 592 1.55 22.62 19.27
C ASN A 592 1.90 22.76 20.75
N ASN A 593 2.09 21.64 21.45
CA ASN A 593 2.50 21.63 22.86
C ASN A 593 3.92 22.22 23.03
N SER A 594 4.85 21.90 22.12
CA SER A 594 6.19 22.50 22.12
C SER A 594 6.13 24.01 21.91
N ARG A 595 5.28 24.48 20.98
CA ARG A 595 5.05 25.91 20.76
C ARG A 595 4.46 26.59 21.99
N GLU A 596 3.45 26.00 22.61
CA GLU A 596 2.81 26.54 23.81
C GLU A 596 3.80 26.72 24.96
N VAL A 597 4.64 25.71 25.23
CA VAL A 597 5.68 25.78 26.27
C VAL A 597 6.67 26.89 25.97
N LEU A 598 7.19 26.99 24.73
CA LEU A 598 8.16 28.03 24.40
C LEU A 598 7.57 29.45 24.42
N VAL A 599 6.27 29.61 24.13
CA VAL A 599 5.56 30.89 24.31
C VAL A 599 5.51 31.27 25.79
N GLN A 600 5.18 30.33 26.68
CA GLN A 600 5.18 30.60 28.13
C GLN A 600 6.57 30.92 28.67
N LEU A 601 7.62 30.25 28.16
CA LEU A 601 9.01 30.58 28.48
C LEU A 601 9.34 32.01 28.04
N LYS A 602 8.97 32.40 26.82
CA LYS A 602 9.16 33.76 26.31
C LYS A 602 8.52 34.78 27.26
N ASP A 603 7.27 34.59 27.62
CA ASP A 603 6.54 35.52 28.48
C ASP A 603 7.18 35.63 29.87
N ARG A 604 7.65 34.50 30.42
CA ARG A 604 8.41 34.49 31.67
C ARG A 604 9.74 35.23 31.55
N PHE A 605 10.45 35.08 30.43
CA PHE A 605 11.74 35.73 30.24
C PHE A 605 11.63 37.23 29.99
N VAL A 606 10.54 37.69 29.36
CA VAL A 606 10.21 39.12 29.28
C VAL A 606 10.08 39.75 30.67
N GLN A 607 9.60 39.01 31.68
CA GLN A 607 9.53 39.51 33.06
C GLN A 607 10.90 39.58 33.75
N ILE A 608 11.86 38.74 33.34
CA ILE A 608 13.19 38.67 33.95
C ILE A 608 14.17 39.65 33.26
N ILE A 609 14.09 39.77 31.93
CA ILE A 609 15.01 40.58 31.10
C ILE A 609 14.21 41.33 30.01
N PRO A 610 13.36 42.31 30.38
CA PRO A 610 12.38 42.92 29.48
C PRO A 610 12.98 43.57 28.23
N ASP A 611 13.98 44.45 28.40
CA ASP A 611 14.53 45.26 27.31
C ASP A 611 15.12 44.44 26.16
N PHE A 612 15.70 43.29 26.51
CA PHE A 612 16.32 42.39 25.54
C PHE A 612 15.27 41.47 24.88
N TYR A 613 14.44 40.81 25.68
CA TYR A 613 13.53 39.78 25.18
C TYR A 613 12.36 40.33 24.38
N GLN A 614 11.86 41.53 24.71
CA GLN A 614 10.82 42.21 23.93
C GLN A 614 11.27 42.50 22.50
N ARG A 615 12.56 42.82 22.29
CA ARG A 615 13.13 43.04 20.96
C ARG A 615 13.47 41.72 20.25
N PHE A 616 13.99 40.75 20.99
CA PHE A 616 14.45 39.48 20.45
C PHE A 616 13.32 38.62 19.87
N VAL A 617 12.16 38.56 20.54
CA VAL A 617 11.04 37.68 20.18
C VAL A 617 9.85 38.46 19.62
N LYS A 618 10.11 39.55 18.89
CA LYS A 618 9.07 40.35 18.22
C LYS A 618 8.29 39.53 17.18
N GLU A 619 8.92 38.52 16.59
CA GLU A 619 8.33 37.65 15.57
C GLU A 619 8.24 36.21 16.09
N ASP A 620 7.12 35.52 15.82
CA ASP A 620 6.85 34.16 16.30
C ASP A 620 7.93 33.14 15.90
N LYS A 621 8.54 33.33 14.72
CA LYS A 621 9.64 32.48 14.23
C LYS A 621 10.88 32.51 15.13
N ASN A 622 11.04 33.53 15.97
CA ASN A 622 12.18 33.66 16.88
C ASN A 622 11.96 32.98 18.24
N ILE A 623 10.72 32.63 18.58
CA ILE A 623 10.36 31.99 19.86
C ILE A 623 11.24 30.77 20.16
N PRO A 624 11.49 29.84 19.22
CA PRO A 624 12.27 28.66 19.52
C PRO A 624 13.73 28.94 19.94
N PHE A 625 14.30 30.07 19.50
CA PHE A 625 15.68 30.41 19.82
C PHE A 625 15.89 30.83 21.28
N THR A 626 14.80 31.04 22.02
CA THR A 626 14.79 31.26 23.47
C THR A 626 15.59 30.19 24.23
N VAL A 627 15.56 28.94 23.76
CA VAL A 627 16.33 27.82 24.36
C VAL A 627 17.84 28.05 24.26
N GLY A 628 18.32 28.64 23.17
CA GLY A 628 19.74 28.96 22.99
C GLY A 628 20.26 29.91 24.06
N TYR A 629 19.46 30.91 24.42
CA TYR A 629 19.80 31.85 25.49
C TYR A 629 19.87 31.18 26.85
N VAL A 630 18.98 30.23 27.14
CA VAL A 630 19.06 29.42 28.36
C VAL A 630 20.40 28.72 28.44
N PHE A 631 20.84 28.06 27.36
CA PHE A 631 22.11 27.36 27.33
C PHE A 631 23.31 28.31 27.40
N CYS A 632 23.37 29.36 26.57
CA CYS A 632 24.47 30.31 26.54
C CYS A 632 24.66 31.07 27.87
N THR A 633 23.57 31.40 28.58
CA THR A 633 23.66 32.04 29.89
C THR A 633 24.12 31.06 30.97
N ALA A 634 23.65 29.82 30.95
CA ALA A 634 24.06 28.79 31.89
C ALA A 634 25.53 28.37 31.75
N SER A 635 26.07 28.39 30.53
CA SER A 635 27.51 28.13 30.25
C SER A 635 28.41 29.36 30.43
N GLY A 636 27.84 30.57 30.47
CA GLY A 636 28.61 31.81 30.37
C GLY A 636 29.20 32.07 28.97
N ASN A 637 28.86 31.24 27.98
CA ASN A 637 29.31 31.37 26.61
C ASN A 637 28.41 32.31 25.79
N LEU A 638 28.23 33.54 26.27
CA LEU A 638 27.51 34.60 25.56
C LEU A 638 28.30 35.18 24.38
N LYS A 639 29.59 34.82 24.22
CA LYS A 639 30.41 35.25 23.07
C LYS A 639 29.77 34.83 21.74
N ALA A 640 29.07 33.70 21.76
CA ALA A 640 28.33 33.18 20.63
C ALA A 640 27.10 34.04 20.22
N ILE A 641 26.70 35.00 21.07
CA ILE A 641 25.62 35.98 20.85
C ILE A 641 26.09 37.44 21.10
N GLY A 642 27.40 37.70 21.04
CA GLY A 642 27.97 39.06 21.03
C GLY A 642 28.10 39.76 22.39
N LYS A 643 28.06 39.03 23.52
CA LYS A 643 28.27 39.60 24.87
C LYS A 643 29.23 38.73 25.70
N THR A 644 29.93 39.32 26.67
CA THR A 644 30.65 38.57 27.72
C THR A 644 29.89 38.71 29.03
N ALA A 645 29.56 37.61 29.70
CA ALA A 645 28.99 37.68 31.05
C ALA A 645 29.35 36.46 31.91
N VAL A 646 29.16 36.62 33.23
CA VAL A 646 29.28 35.57 34.24
C VAL A 646 28.20 34.50 33.99
N PRO A 647 28.51 33.20 34.09
CA PRO A 647 27.50 32.13 34.02
C PRO A 647 26.35 32.37 34.99
N SER A 648 25.11 32.31 34.50
CA SER A 648 23.90 32.48 35.30
C SER A 648 22.88 31.39 34.98
N LYS A 649 22.41 30.70 36.02
CA LYS A 649 21.37 29.66 35.91
C LYS A 649 19.95 30.21 36.10
N GLN A 650 19.76 31.54 36.14
CA GLN A 650 18.46 32.15 36.41
C GLN A 650 17.41 31.77 35.36
N LEU A 651 17.76 31.83 34.07
CA LEU A 651 16.84 31.45 32.99
C LEU A 651 16.58 29.93 32.96
N LEU A 652 17.57 29.11 33.34
CA LEU A 652 17.41 27.66 33.45
C LEU A 652 16.42 27.29 34.56
N LYS A 653 16.52 27.94 35.73
CA LYS A 653 15.56 27.76 36.84
C LYS A 653 14.15 28.20 36.41
N ALA A 654 14.03 29.35 35.77
CA ALA A 654 12.75 29.82 35.26
C ALA A 654 12.16 28.87 34.18
N ALA A 655 13.00 28.27 33.33
CA ALA A 655 12.56 27.25 32.38
C ALA A 655 12.08 25.98 33.09
N ALA A 656 12.79 25.51 34.12
CA ALA A 656 12.37 24.37 34.94
C ALA A 656 10.98 24.62 35.58
N ASP A 657 10.79 25.81 36.15
CA ASP A 657 9.51 26.21 36.74
C ASP A 657 8.38 26.23 35.71
N VAL A 658 8.60 26.83 34.53
CA VAL A 658 7.57 26.92 33.49
C VAL A 658 7.21 25.54 32.95
N VAL A 659 8.20 24.71 32.59
CA VAL A 659 7.94 23.36 32.09
C VAL A 659 7.26 22.50 33.16
N GLY A 660 7.72 22.58 34.41
CA GLY A 660 7.12 21.84 35.53
C GLY A 660 5.67 22.27 35.81
N GLN A 661 5.41 23.57 35.87
CA GLN A 661 4.05 24.10 36.03
C GLN A 661 3.15 23.75 34.84
N TRP A 662 3.68 23.79 33.62
CA TRP A 662 2.92 23.40 32.43
C TRP A 662 2.52 21.93 32.49
N LEU A 663 3.46 21.02 32.82
CA LEU A 663 3.19 19.59 32.94
C LEU A 663 2.12 19.29 34.01
N THR A 664 2.26 19.90 35.19
CA THR A 664 1.35 19.70 36.34
C THR A 664 -0.04 20.30 36.13
N ARG A 665 -0.13 21.56 35.66
CA ARG A 665 -1.41 22.28 35.55
C ARG A 665 -2.24 21.87 34.34
N THR A 666 -1.59 21.60 33.21
CA THR A 666 -2.32 21.31 31.97
C THR A 666 -2.56 19.81 31.78
N ASN A 667 -1.82 18.97 32.50
CA ASN A 667 -1.76 17.52 32.30
C ASN A 667 -1.51 17.17 30.82
N LYS A 668 -0.73 17.98 30.09
CA LYS A 668 -0.49 17.80 28.65
C LYS A 668 0.73 16.93 28.31
N GLY A 669 1.45 16.42 29.31
CA GLY A 669 2.65 15.59 29.11
C GLY A 669 2.40 14.19 28.51
N ASN A 670 1.13 13.78 28.39
CA ASN A 670 0.72 12.47 27.88
C ASN A 670 -0.55 12.53 27.00
N VAL A 671 -0.75 13.63 26.28
CA VAL A 671 -1.92 13.82 25.40
C VAL A 671 -1.88 12.85 24.23
N VAL A 672 -0.70 12.63 23.63
CA VAL A 672 -0.56 11.70 22.50
C VAL A 672 -0.87 10.28 22.96
N GLU A 673 -0.29 9.85 24.08
CA GLU A 673 -0.57 8.54 24.73
C GLU A 673 -2.08 8.37 24.99
N ARG A 674 -2.72 9.33 25.66
CA ARG A 674 -4.15 9.29 26.02
C ARG A 674 -5.09 9.31 24.81
N ASN A 675 -4.76 10.09 23.79
CA ASN A 675 -5.52 10.14 22.55
C ASN A 675 -5.41 8.81 21.81
N MET A 676 -4.22 8.19 21.78
CA MET A 676 -4.03 6.86 21.20
C MET A 676 -4.76 5.76 21.97
N GLU A 677 -4.80 5.81 23.29
CA GLU A 677 -5.64 4.92 24.10
C GLU A 677 -7.12 5.12 23.81
N SER A 678 -7.57 6.37 23.67
CA SER A 678 -8.96 6.69 23.34
C SER A 678 -9.34 6.19 21.95
N TYR A 679 -8.42 6.30 20.98
CA TYR A 679 -8.57 5.73 19.64
C TYR A 679 -8.71 4.20 19.67
N ARG A 680 -7.81 3.51 20.38
CA ARG A 680 -7.84 2.05 20.53
C ARG A 680 -9.14 1.56 21.17
N ASN A 681 -9.64 2.32 22.14
CA ASN A 681 -10.90 2.03 22.85
C ASN A 681 -12.15 2.52 22.11
N GLY A 682 -12.03 3.12 20.93
CA GLY A 682 -13.16 3.64 20.16
C GLY A 682 -13.94 4.78 20.86
N LYS A 683 -13.29 5.52 21.77
CA LYS A 683 -13.89 6.58 22.59
C LYS A 683 -13.87 7.96 21.93
N ILE A 684 -13.30 8.09 20.74
CA ILE A 684 -13.23 9.38 20.03
C ILE A 684 -14.52 9.58 19.21
N PRO A 685 -15.32 10.62 19.54
CA PRO A 685 -16.59 10.86 18.88
C PRO A 685 -16.42 11.27 17.41
N GLU A 686 -17.49 11.15 16.65
CA GLU A 686 -17.58 11.69 15.28
C GLU A 686 -17.42 13.21 15.31
N SER A 687 -16.78 13.76 14.27
CA SER A 687 -16.54 15.19 14.17
C SER A 687 -17.86 15.95 13.94
N GLU A 688 -18.01 17.14 14.53
CA GLU A 688 -19.18 17.99 14.27
C GLU A 688 -19.29 18.34 12.77
N ARG A 689 -18.15 18.52 12.09
CA ARG A 689 -18.06 18.72 10.63
C ARG A 689 -18.76 17.60 9.85
N ASP A 690 -18.51 16.34 10.21
CA ASP A 690 -19.14 15.19 9.56
C ASP A 690 -20.65 15.11 9.88
N LYS A 691 -21.03 15.40 11.13
CA LYS A 691 -22.45 15.38 11.54
C LYS A 691 -23.27 16.41 10.75
N THR A 692 -22.80 17.66 10.72
CA THR A 692 -23.49 18.75 10.00
C THR A 692 -23.60 18.43 8.51
N SER A 693 -22.52 17.96 7.86
CA SER A 693 -22.58 17.61 6.44
C SER A 693 -23.54 16.45 6.15
N ARG A 694 -23.69 15.47 7.04
CA ARG A 694 -24.68 14.40 6.88
C ARG A 694 -26.11 14.93 7.02
N GLU A 695 -26.36 15.82 7.98
CA GLU A 695 -27.66 16.48 8.14
C GLU A 695 -28.02 17.33 6.92
N GLU A 696 -27.08 18.14 6.42
CA GLU A 696 -27.24 18.92 5.19
C GLU A 696 -27.48 18.02 3.97
N ALA A 697 -26.74 16.92 3.82
CA ALA A 697 -26.95 15.97 2.74
C ALA A 697 -28.33 15.29 2.82
N ALA A 698 -28.80 14.96 4.03
CA ALA A 698 -30.13 14.41 4.24
C ALA A 698 -31.22 15.43 3.90
N GLN A 699 -31.05 16.70 4.30
CA GLN A 699 -31.94 17.80 3.91
C GLN A 699 -31.93 18.02 2.41
N ALA A 700 -30.75 18.03 1.77
CA ALA A 700 -30.61 18.20 0.34
C ALA A 700 -31.33 17.06 -0.40
N ARG A 701 -31.19 15.80 0.02
CA ARG A 701 -31.96 14.69 -0.56
C ARG A 701 -33.47 14.86 -0.41
N GLN A 702 -33.93 15.33 0.74
CA GLN A 702 -35.35 15.64 0.94
C GLN A 702 -35.82 16.75 0.00
N MET A 703 -35.05 17.85 -0.13
CA MET A 703 -35.35 18.96 -1.04
C MET A 703 -35.33 18.54 -2.51
N PHE A 704 -34.30 17.82 -2.95
CA PHE A 704 -34.19 17.28 -4.31
C PHE A 704 -35.34 16.33 -4.64
N SER A 705 -35.79 15.54 -3.66
CA SER A 705 -36.97 14.70 -3.84
C SER A 705 -38.27 15.48 -3.92
N ALA A 706 -38.33 16.73 -3.43
CA ALA A 706 -39.54 17.55 -3.38
C ALA A 706 -39.69 18.53 -4.56
N ASP A 707 -38.61 18.88 -5.28
CA ASP A 707 -38.64 19.84 -6.39
C ASP A 707 -39.12 19.20 -7.72
N PRO A 708 -40.28 19.61 -8.28
CA PRO A 708 -40.83 19.06 -9.52
C PRO A 708 -39.98 19.31 -10.77
N GLN A 709 -39.22 20.41 -10.84
CA GLN A 709 -38.40 20.76 -12.01
C GLN A 709 -37.11 19.95 -12.03
N ILE A 710 -36.50 19.73 -10.87
CA ILE A 710 -35.34 18.85 -10.74
C ILE A 710 -35.75 17.40 -11.01
N ARG A 711 -36.92 16.98 -10.49
CA ARG A 711 -37.52 15.68 -10.80
C ARG A 711 -37.75 15.49 -12.31
N ALA A 712 -38.26 16.50 -13.00
CA ALA A 712 -38.47 16.48 -14.46
C ALA A 712 -37.15 16.46 -15.25
N ALA A 713 -36.13 17.20 -14.82
CA ALA A 713 -34.80 17.19 -15.44
C ALA A 713 -34.10 15.84 -15.27
N MET A 714 -34.26 15.18 -14.12
CA MET A 714 -33.73 13.83 -13.89
C MET A 714 -34.51 12.75 -14.65
N GLN A 715 -35.84 12.87 -14.75
CA GLN A 715 -36.66 12.01 -15.61
C GLN A 715 -36.30 12.16 -17.10
N ALA A 716 -36.02 13.39 -17.55
CA ALA A 716 -35.54 13.65 -18.91
C ALA A 716 -34.15 13.05 -19.17
N LEU A 717 -33.35 12.84 -18.12
CA LEU A 717 -32.06 12.12 -18.17
C LEU A 717 -32.19 10.61 -17.97
N GLY A 718 -33.42 10.08 -17.90
CA GLY A 718 -33.68 8.64 -17.74
C GLY A 718 -33.34 8.10 -16.35
N ILE A 719 -33.25 8.97 -15.34
CA ILE A 719 -33.02 8.59 -13.94
C ILE A 719 -34.39 8.54 -13.25
N ASN A 720 -34.94 7.33 -13.06
CA ASN A 720 -36.14 7.18 -12.23
C ASN A 720 -35.79 7.23 -10.74
N LEU A 721 -36.51 8.07 -10.00
CA LEU A 721 -36.46 8.15 -8.53
C LEU A 721 -37.28 7.05 -7.85
#